data_AF-A0A7C7WHV4-F1
#
_entry.id   AF-A0A7C7WHV4-F1
#
_cell.length_a   1.000
_cell.length_b   1.000
_cell.length_c   1.000
_cell.angle_alpha   90.00
_cell.angle_beta   90.00
_cell.angle_gamma   90.00
#
_symmetry.space_group_name_H-M   'P 1'
#
loop_
_entity.id
_entity.type
_entity.pdbx_description
1 polymer ?
#
loop_
_entity_poly.entity_id
_entity_poly.type
_entity_poly.pdbx_seq_one_letter_code
_entity_poly.pdbx_strand_id
1 'polypeptide(L)'
;DKKIRVFTLPGFDIARNATKRADLQLRMQGNAFLGAFFKVSPLLQDFEISNEQFEEVVRNQYQKKFGKLGQGVIESNMTVMTQGFGRVTEIKVGEITAADRSTLRGLPMLPLDIDGASGGAGCPTCRSHPLPEGQTERTPVTQVGTFDAEFRSDYGYDQPASPLAAMSVMAAGTGDTASKYVARRETPLFIAENCTQCMECIAVCPDTALPNCSQDVETVLRTAINNYVEDTGDRAKLIAHVPELEKRTRALMNDAVGSKTLTPFPQLVREAAADLNGFSDTAREQFLAIVEQAPVAYNKVNAIFRGPEKKNPGAGGVFSIFVSDLCKGCAACVTACGDHDALRMVAETEQVNAEHETGTAFLDLLPDTDQKFLGFYNDEHPADSKTATLRNHLMVRRNYDALVSGDGACAGCGEKSVLRAIASLTEAYMRPLYHAKADRFSEKASELRQGGEEGLAALAALHPEQHALFVRTVAHAIMGLGGDSVSDTDARLKARGPISDGETVDALATVLEQESFNHKELQPIDGRLANGQCVMAMAAHTGCNTVYGSTPPNNPHPYPWMNSLFQDGATIGWLFGESFMVDHGRRSVVPERLADKLIAWLQEPTQTGALVREQDYYDYTHFSDNLMTDDEVKELPKVWIVGGDGGMGDIGYQNVSKVVLQNRPNVKAVMLDTQVYSNTGGQNSDSTPMLGGSDMNSFGAATQGKAVEKKTVAETFLAGHGSPFVSQISI
;
A
#
# COMPACT_ATOMS: atom_id res chain seq x y z
N ASP A 1 -45.04 11.76 -7.39
CA ASP A 1 -45.42 10.99 -8.60
C ASP A 1 -45.44 9.48 -8.45
N LYS A 2 -44.37 8.83 -7.98
CA LYS A 2 -44.33 7.36 -7.84
C LYS A 2 -45.12 6.77 -6.64
N LYS A 3 -45.72 7.63 -5.79
CA LYS A 3 -46.45 7.25 -4.55
C LYS A 3 -45.68 6.25 -3.67
N ILE A 4 -44.35 6.42 -3.60
CA ILE A 4 -43.49 5.56 -2.78
C ILE A 4 -43.80 5.82 -1.31
N ARG A 5 -44.07 4.74 -0.58
CA ARG A 5 -44.26 4.76 0.88
C ARG A 5 -42.94 4.40 1.53
N VAL A 6 -42.42 5.29 2.36
CA VAL A 6 -41.13 5.10 3.03
C VAL A 6 -41.40 4.61 4.45
N PHE A 7 -40.67 3.60 4.90
CA PHE A 7 -40.81 3.04 6.24
C PHE A 7 -39.47 3.03 6.95
N THR A 8 -39.50 3.14 8.28
CA THR A 8 -38.34 2.99 9.16
C THR A 8 -38.56 1.87 10.16
N LEU A 9 -37.47 1.22 10.55
CA LEU A 9 -37.43 0.19 11.58
C LEU A 9 -36.13 0.31 12.39
N PRO A 10 -36.19 0.38 13.74
CA PRO A 10 -34.99 0.40 14.57
C PRO A 10 -34.42 -1.02 14.75
N GLY A 11 -33.96 -1.63 13.65
CA GLY A 11 -33.53 -3.04 13.61
C GLY A 11 -32.44 -3.40 14.62
N PHE A 12 -31.47 -2.52 14.84
CA PHE A 12 -30.40 -2.75 15.83
C PHE A 12 -30.88 -2.70 17.27
N ASP A 13 -31.78 -1.78 17.60
CA ASP A 13 -32.37 -1.71 18.95
C ASP A 13 -33.18 -2.99 19.24
N ILE A 14 -33.97 -3.45 18.26
CA ILE A 14 -34.71 -4.72 18.36
C ILE A 14 -33.76 -5.90 18.59
N ALA A 15 -32.69 -6.00 17.81
CA ALA A 15 -31.73 -7.09 17.93
C ALA A 15 -30.96 -7.06 19.27
N ARG A 16 -30.55 -5.88 19.75
CA ARG A 16 -29.86 -5.70 21.04
C ARG A 16 -30.72 -6.12 22.22
N ASN A 17 -32.01 -5.84 22.17
CA ASN A 17 -32.95 -6.25 23.21
C ASN A 17 -33.24 -7.75 23.19
N ALA A 18 -33.09 -8.41 22.04
CA ALA A 18 -33.31 -9.84 21.90
C ALA A 18 -32.07 -10.70 22.24
N THR A 19 -30.85 -10.17 22.12
CA THR A 19 -29.62 -10.89 22.45
C THR A 19 -28.48 -10.00 22.94
N LYS A 20 -27.75 -10.48 23.95
CA LYS A 20 -26.53 -9.85 24.47
C LYS A 20 -25.29 -10.18 23.63
N ARG A 21 -25.39 -11.12 22.68
CA ARG A 21 -24.28 -11.53 21.82
C ARG A 21 -24.11 -10.56 20.64
N ALA A 22 -23.04 -9.77 20.66
CA ALA A 22 -22.77 -8.75 19.65
C ALA A 22 -22.70 -9.31 18.22
N ASP A 23 -22.12 -10.50 18.04
CA ASP A 23 -22.02 -11.18 16.74
C ASP A 23 -23.39 -11.56 16.15
N LEU A 24 -24.36 -11.87 17.01
CA LEU A 24 -25.71 -12.22 16.59
C LEU A 24 -26.57 -11.00 16.31
N GLN A 25 -26.33 -9.86 16.96
CA GLN A 25 -27.13 -8.64 16.76
C GLN A 25 -27.17 -8.20 15.29
N LEU A 26 -26.05 -8.31 14.56
CA LEU A 26 -26.00 -8.02 13.11
C LEU A 26 -26.85 -9.01 12.30
N ARG A 27 -26.80 -10.31 12.62
CA ARG A 27 -27.53 -11.33 11.86
C ARG A 27 -29.03 -11.26 12.13
N MET A 28 -29.40 -10.98 13.38
CA MET A 28 -30.79 -10.91 13.80
C MET A 28 -31.54 -9.71 13.21
N GLN A 29 -30.86 -8.62 12.83
CA GLN A 29 -31.54 -7.49 12.17
C GLN A 29 -32.29 -7.93 10.89
N GLY A 30 -31.75 -8.90 10.15
CA GLY A 30 -32.40 -9.44 8.95
C GLY A 30 -33.75 -10.07 9.27
N ASN A 31 -33.88 -10.66 10.46
CA ASN A 31 -35.13 -11.22 10.95
C ASN A 31 -36.14 -10.13 11.36
N ALA A 32 -35.65 -8.99 11.86
CA ALA A 32 -36.50 -7.83 12.14
C ALA A 32 -37.05 -7.24 10.84
N PHE A 33 -36.20 -7.12 9.81
CA PHE A 33 -36.62 -6.68 8.48
C PHE A 33 -37.61 -7.64 7.82
N LEU A 34 -37.47 -8.95 8.04
CA LEU A 34 -38.45 -9.92 7.57
C LEU A 34 -39.82 -9.72 8.24
N GLY A 35 -39.86 -9.43 9.55
CA GLY A 35 -41.09 -9.06 10.24
C GLY A 35 -41.72 -7.79 9.66
N ALA A 36 -40.91 -6.76 9.43
CA ALA A 36 -41.37 -5.52 8.78
C ALA A 36 -41.89 -5.77 7.35
N PHE A 37 -41.25 -6.64 6.59
CA PHE A 37 -41.69 -7.05 5.25
C PHE A 37 -43.09 -7.67 5.30
N PHE A 38 -43.36 -8.60 6.21
CA PHE A 38 -44.69 -9.20 6.33
C PHE A 38 -45.76 -8.18 6.75
N LYS A 39 -45.39 -7.15 7.52
CA LYS A 39 -46.32 -6.08 7.92
C LYS A 39 -46.65 -5.12 6.77
N VAL A 40 -45.64 -4.75 5.98
CA VAL A 40 -45.74 -3.68 4.97
C VAL A 40 -46.15 -4.23 3.61
N SER A 41 -45.76 -5.46 3.28
CA SER A 41 -46.17 -6.12 2.04
C SER A 41 -47.64 -6.56 2.09
N PRO A 42 -48.32 -6.65 0.94
CA PRO A 42 -49.70 -7.13 0.89
C PRO A 42 -49.82 -8.64 1.12
N LEU A 43 -48.71 -9.37 1.27
CA LEU A 43 -48.69 -10.84 1.29
C LEU A 43 -49.67 -11.46 2.29
N LEU A 44 -49.69 -11.00 3.55
CA LEU A 44 -50.61 -11.58 4.54
C LEU A 44 -52.08 -11.27 4.21
N GLN A 45 -52.36 -10.12 3.57
CA GLN A 45 -53.70 -9.73 3.15
C GLN A 45 -54.15 -10.56 1.94
N ASP A 46 -53.29 -10.68 0.93
CA ASP A 46 -53.57 -11.40 -0.33
C ASP A 46 -53.83 -12.90 -0.09
N PHE A 47 -53.16 -13.48 0.91
CA PHE A 47 -53.33 -14.88 1.29
C PHE A 47 -54.27 -15.09 2.48
N GLU A 48 -54.96 -14.05 2.95
CA GLU A 48 -55.92 -14.10 4.07
C GLU A 48 -55.33 -14.73 5.35
N ILE A 49 -54.04 -14.49 5.61
CA ILE A 49 -53.32 -15.02 6.78
C ILE A 49 -53.52 -14.07 7.96
N SER A 50 -54.12 -14.58 9.05
CA SER A 50 -54.26 -13.81 10.28
C SER A 50 -52.90 -13.61 10.98
N ASN A 51 -52.80 -12.62 11.86
CA ASN A 51 -51.57 -12.39 12.63
C ASN A 51 -51.22 -13.61 13.51
N GLU A 52 -52.23 -14.28 14.08
CA GLU A 52 -52.05 -15.48 14.90
C GLU A 52 -51.50 -16.64 14.05
N GLN A 53 -52.05 -16.85 12.85
CA GLN A 53 -51.57 -17.87 11.92
C GLN A 53 -50.12 -17.58 11.48
N PHE A 54 -49.79 -16.31 11.22
CA PHE A 54 -48.43 -15.89 10.90
C PHE A 54 -47.45 -16.23 12.04
N GLU A 55 -47.77 -15.83 13.27
CA GLU A 55 -46.91 -16.08 14.43
C GLU A 55 -46.71 -17.58 14.68
N GLU A 56 -47.77 -18.38 14.53
CA GLU A 56 -47.71 -19.84 14.65
C GLU A 56 -46.79 -20.46 13.59
N VAL A 57 -46.95 -20.08 12.32
CA VAL A 57 -46.13 -20.59 11.21
C VAL A 57 -44.66 -20.24 11.40
N VAL A 58 -44.36 -18.99 11.76
CA VAL A 58 -42.97 -18.57 12.01
C VAL A 58 -42.36 -19.33 13.18
N ARG A 59 -43.09 -19.46 14.29
CA ARG A 59 -42.64 -20.21 15.47
C ARG A 59 -42.33 -21.66 15.11
N ASN A 60 -43.18 -22.31 14.32
CA ASN A 60 -42.96 -23.66 13.83
C ASN A 60 -41.70 -23.78 12.96
N GLN A 61 -41.42 -22.78 12.10
CA GLN A 61 -40.17 -22.75 11.32
C GLN A 61 -38.93 -22.58 12.20
N TYR A 62 -38.97 -21.72 13.22
CA TYR A 62 -37.85 -21.59 14.16
C TYR A 62 -37.67 -22.82 15.04
N GLN A 63 -38.74 -23.47 15.48
CA GLN A 63 -38.66 -24.74 16.20
C GLN A 63 -37.97 -25.81 15.33
N LYS A 64 -38.33 -25.89 14.04
CA LYS A 64 -37.70 -26.80 13.08
C LYS A 64 -36.22 -26.49 12.85
N LYS A 65 -35.86 -25.22 12.63
CA LYS A 65 -34.48 -24.81 12.29
C LYS A 65 -33.55 -24.74 13.52
N PHE A 66 -34.03 -24.18 14.62
CA PHE A 66 -33.22 -23.81 15.78
C PHE A 66 -33.58 -24.57 17.05
N GLY A 67 -34.58 -25.47 17.04
CA GLY A 67 -35.00 -26.19 18.25
C GLY A 67 -33.91 -27.00 18.93
N LYS A 68 -32.92 -27.48 18.18
CA LYS A 68 -31.73 -28.16 18.73
C LYS A 68 -30.83 -27.23 19.57
N LEU A 69 -30.93 -25.91 19.37
CA LEU A 69 -30.17 -24.90 20.11
C LEU A 69 -30.89 -24.42 21.39
N GLY A 70 -32.09 -24.94 21.66
CA GLY A 70 -32.86 -24.67 22.87
C GLY A 70 -33.94 -23.60 22.73
N GLN A 71 -34.88 -23.58 23.68
CA GLN A 71 -36.06 -22.70 23.64
C GLN A 71 -35.72 -21.21 23.73
N GLY A 72 -34.68 -20.84 24.46
CA GLY A 72 -34.24 -19.43 24.53
C GLY A 72 -33.86 -18.85 23.16
N VAL A 73 -33.29 -19.66 22.26
CA VAL A 73 -32.96 -19.24 20.89
C VAL A 73 -34.22 -19.00 20.07
N ILE A 74 -35.25 -19.85 20.24
CA ILE A 74 -36.54 -19.69 19.57
C ILE A 74 -37.21 -18.40 20.02
N GLU A 75 -37.31 -18.16 21.34
CA GLU A 75 -37.95 -16.95 21.87
C GLU A 75 -37.20 -15.67 21.47
N SER A 76 -35.87 -15.72 21.43
CA SER A 76 -35.06 -14.59 20.95
C SER A 76 -35.35 -14.28 19.48
N ASN A 77 -35.43 -15.29 18.60
CA ASN A 77 -35.79 -15.09 17.19
C ASN A 77 -37.25 -14.63 17.01
N MET A 78 -38.18 -15.20 17.77
CA MET A 78 -39.58 -14.77 17.77
C MET A 78 -39.72 -13.31 18.20
N THR A 79 -39.04 -12.90 19.26
CA THR A 79 -39.01 -11.51 19.73
C THR A 79 -38.58 -10.57 18.61
N VAL A 80 -37.51 -10.91 17.88
CA VAL A 80 -37.03 -10.07 16.78
C VAL A 80 -38.04 -9.98 15.63
N MET A 81 -38.67 -11.10 15.25
CA MET A 81 -39.68 -11.12 14.20
C MET A 81 -40.90 -10.26 14.57
N THR A 82 -41.48 -10.47 15.76
CA THR A 82 -42.70 -9.78 16.19
C THR A 82 -42.46 -8.30 16.44
N GLN A 83 -41.30 -7.93 16.99
CA GLN A 83 -40.90 -6.53 17.14
C GLN A 83 -40.66 -5.87 15.77
N GLY A 84 -40.06 -6.59 14.82
CA GLY A 84 -39.92 -6.13 13.43
C GLY A 84 -41.27 -5.81 12.79
N PHE A 85 -42.24 -6.72 12.96
CA PHE A 85 -43.61 -6.56 12.48
C PHE A 85 -44.36 -5.40 13.18
N GLY A 86 -44.17 -5.24 14.49
CA GLY A 86 -44.92 -4.27 15.30
C GLY A 86 -44.35 -2.85 15.30
N ARG A 87 -43.04 -2.67 15.09
CA ARG A 87 -42.37 -1.36 15.21
C ARG A 87 -42.07 -0.68 13.88
N VAL A 88 -42.28 -1.35 12.75
CA VAL A 88 -42.14 -0.71 11.43
C VAL A 88 -43.15 0.44 11.31
N THR A 89 -42.66 1.62 10.96
CA THR A 89 -43.48 2.84 10.94
C THR A 89 -43.28 3.57 9.62
N GLU A 90 -44.37 4.05 9.02
CA GLU A 90 -44.32 4.86 7.80
C GLU A 90 -43.79 6.26 8.11
N ILE A 91 -42.76 6.68 7.38
CA ILE A 91 -42.17 8.02 7.45
C ILE A 91 -43.01 8.94 6.56
N LYS A 92 -43.42 10.07 7.13
CA LYS A 92 -43.99 11.18 6.35
C LYS A 92 -42.84 11.91 5.65
N VAL A 93 -42.64 11.63 4.37
CA VAL A 93 -41.65 12.32 3.55
C VAL A 93 -42.09 13.76 3.27
N GLY A 94 -41.13 14.68 3.31
CA GLY A 94 -41.34 16.08 2.93
C GLY A 94 -41.39 16.28 1.41
N GLU A 95 -41.51 17.53 0.98
CA GLU A 95 -41.36 17.91 -0.43
C GLU A 95 -39.98 17.51 -0.96
N ILE A 96 -39.89 17.11 -2.23
CA ILE A 96 -38.61 16.77 -2.89
C ILE A 96 -37.60 17.93 -2.85
N THR A 97 -38.12 19.17 -2.80
CA THR A 97 -37.31 20.40 -2.75
C THR A 97 -36.90 20.81 -1.33
N ALA A 98 -37.24 20.02 -0.31
CA ALA A 98 -36.79 20.28 1.05
C ALA A 98 -35.25 20.26 1.10
N ALA A 99 -34.67 21.20 1.86
CA ALA A 99 -33.23 21.25 2.06
C ALA A 99 -32.74 19.92 2.65
N ASP A 100 -31.74 19.31 2.00
CA ASP A 100 -31.08 18.14 2.55
C ASP A 100 -30.32 18.54 3.82
N ARG A 101 -30.60 17.84 4.91
CA ARG A 101 -29.95 18.04 6.22
C ARG A 101 -29.17 16.79 6.64
N SER A 102 -29.00 15.85 5.72
CA SER A 102 -28.30 14.59 5.95
C SER A 102 -26.80 14.83 5.83
N THR A 103 -26.17 15.36 6.87
CA THR A 103 -24.71 15.35 6.93
C THR A 103 -24.28 13.94 7.29
N LEU A 104 -24.06 13.07 6.29
CA LEU A 104 -23.60 11.71 6.58
C LEU A 104 -22.16 11.71 7.12
N ARG A 105 -21.37 12.78 6.92
CA ARG A 105 -20.03 13.00 7.49
C ARG A 105 -19.98 14.30 8.29
N GLY A 106 -19.08 14.37 9.26
CA GLY A 106 -18.73 15.63 9.92
C GLY A 106 -17.95 16.55 8.96
N LEU A 107 -17.67 17.79 9.41
CA LEU A 107 -16.88 18.75 8.64
C LEU A 107 -15.41 18.66 9.07
N PRO A 108 -14.50 18.11 8.23
CA PRO A 108 -13.08 18.09 8.54
C PRO A 108 -12.47 19.50 8.46
N MET A 109 -11.41 19.73 9.22
CA MET A 109 -10.57 20.91 9.11
C MET A 109 -9.47 20.67 8.07
N LEU A 110 -9.62 21.31 6.92
CA LEU A 110 -8.78 21.10 5.75
C LEU A 110 -7.77 22.24 5.55
N PRO A 111 -6.56 21.97 4.99
CA PRO A 111 -5.59 23.01 4.64
C PRO A 111 -6.15 24.07 3.68
N LEU A 112 -5.57 25.27 3.71
CA LEU A 112 -6.03 26.43 2.93
C LEU A 112 -5.95 26.27 1.39
N ASP A 113 -5.09 25.38 0.87
CA ASP A 113 -4.79 25.24 -0.57
C ASP A 113 -5.26 23.91 -1.20
N ILE A 114 -6.29 23.25 -0.66
CA ILE A 114 -6.78 21.96 -1.24
C ILE A 114 -7.26 22.11 -2.70
N ASP A 115 -7.76 23.29 -3.08
CA ASP A 115 -8.32 23.52 -4.42
C ASP A 115 -7.24 23.54 -5.53
N GLY A 116 -5.95 23.66 -5.19
CA GLY A 116 -4.84 23.70 -6.16
C GLY A 116 -4.32 22.34 -6.60
N ALA A 117 -4.57 21.28 -5.82
CA ALA A 117 -4.06 19.92 -6.07
C ALA A 117 -5.15 18.92 -6.51
N SER A 118 -6.42 19.28 -6.33
CA SER A 118 -7.60 18.48 -6.70
C SER A 118 -8.10 18.82 -8.10
N GLY A 119 -7.29 18.51 -9.12
CA GLY A 119 -7.74 18.47 -10.51
C GLY A 119 -8.71 17.31 -10.77
N GLY A 120 -9.93 17.37 -10.23
CA GLY A 120 -10.98 16.36 -10.43
C GLY A 120 -11.86 16.20 -9.20
N ALA A 121 -13.15 15.95 -9.40
CA ALA A 121 -14.18 15.79 -8.37
C ALA A 121 -14.01 14.49 -7.53
N GLY A 122 -12.89 14.36 -6.83
CA GLY A 122 -12.56 13.20 -5.99
C GLY A 122 -11.80 13.60 -4.72
N CYS A 123 -12.25 13.01 -3.60
CA CYS A 123 -11.52 12.83 -2.32
C CYS A 123 -10.58 13.99 -1.88
N PRO A 124 -11.05 14.91 -1.01
CA PRO A 124 -10.26 16.02 -0.46
C PRO A 124 -9.02 15.60 0.34
N THR A 125 -8.93 14.32 0.73
CA THR A 125 -7.87 13.74 1.57
C THR A 125 -6.97 12.78 0.81
N CYS A 126 -7.05 12.77 -0.52
CA CYS A 126 -6.25 11.89 -1.34
C CYS A 126 -4.89 12.53 -1.63
N ARG A 127 -3.84 11.73 -1.46
CA ARG A 127 -2.45 12.15 -1.66
C ARG A 127 -2.29 12.67 -3.08
N SER A 128 -1.92 13.94 -3.22
CA SER A 128 -1.78 14.58 -4.52
C SER A 128 -0.43 15.29 -4.63
N HIS A 129 0.62 14.50 -4.86
CA HIS A 129 1.85 15.06 -5.39
C HIS A 129 1.61 15.52 -6.85
N PRO A 130 1.89 16.79 -7.19
CA PRO A 130 1.72 17.28 -8.56
C PRO A 130 2.66 16.55 -9.52
N LEU A 131 2.33 16.58 -10.82
CA LEU A 131 3.22 16.10 -11.87
C LEU A 131 4.52 16.95 -11.84
N PRO A 132 5.70 16.34 -11.72
CA PRO A 132 6.96 17.08 -11.75
C PRO A 132 7.13 17.85 -13.06
N GLU A 133 7.75 19.04 -12.98
CA GLU A 133 8.07 19.84 -14.15
C GLU A 133 8.93 19.02 -15.14
N GLY A 134 8.58 19.08 -16.43
CA GLY A 134 9.31 18.38 -17.49
C GLY A 134 8.88 16.94 -17.76
N GLN A 135 8.02 16.32 -16.93
CA GLN A 135 7.43 15.02 -17.27
C GLN A 135 6.23 15.19 -18.20
N THR A 136 6.15 14.35 -19.24
CA THR A 136 5.00 14.33 -20.15
C THR A 136 3.74 13.88 -19.41
N GLU A 137 2.58 14.32 -19.90
CA GLU A 137 1.30 13.82 -19.39
C GLU A 137 1.22 12.29 -19.51
N ARG A 138 0.70 11.64 -18.47
CA ARG A 138 0.52 10.19 -18.46
C ARG A 138 -0.58 9.78 -19.41
N THR A 139 -0.49 8.57 -19.96
CA THR A 139 -1.60 8.00 -20.72
C THR A 139 -2.86 7.88 -19.84
N PRO A 140 -4.08 8.10 -20.36
CA PRO A 140 -5.31 8.05 -19.57
C PRO A 140 -5.48 6.74 -18.77
N VAL A 141 -5.03 5.61 -19.32
CA VAL A 141 -5.12 4.28 -18.72
C VAL A 141 -4.26 4.07 -17.47
N THR A 142 -3.30 4.97 -17.21
CA THR A 142 -2.40 4.93 -16.06
C THR A 142 -2.67 6.02 -15.02
N GLN A 143 -3.74 6.81 -15.22
CA GLN A 143 -4.16 7.85 -14.29
C GLN A 143 -5.29 7.33 -13.38
N VAL A 144 -5.11 7.43 -12.07
CA VAL A 144 -6.16 7.11 -11.07
C VAL A 144 -7.38 8.00 -11.30
N GLY A 145 -7.19 9.30 -11.57
CA GLY A 145 -8.31 10.23 -11.79
C GLY A 145 -9.20 9.83 -12.98
N THR A 146 -8.59 9.46 -14.11
CA THR A 146 -9.32 8.97 -15.29
C THR A 146 -10.04 7.65 -14.99
N PHE A 147 -9.37 6.71 -14.32
CA PHE A 147 -9.95 5.43 -13.96
C PHE A 147 -11.14 5.59 -13.01
N ASP A 148 -11.04 6.43 -12.00
CA ASP A 148 -12.12 6.70 -11.07
C ASP A 148 -13.32 7.36 -11.76
N ALA A 149 -13.09 8.33 -12.66
CA ALA A 149 -14.17 8.95 -13.45
C ALA A 149 -14.94 7.94 -14.32
N GLU A 150 -14.30 6.83 -14.70
CA GLU A 150 -14.90 5.78 -15.51
C GLU A 150 -15.56 4.68 -14.67
N PHE A 151 -14.86 4.15 -13.67
CA PHE A 151 -15.29 2.97 -12.91
C PHE A 151 -15.97 3.28 -11.58
N ARG A 152 -15.91 4.53 -11.10
CA ARG A 152 -16.63 5.04 -9.92
C ARG A 152 -17.63 6.14 -10.29
N SER A 153 -18.05 6.15 -11.55
CA SER A 153 -19.09 7.04 -12.03
C SER A 153 -20.46 6.69 -11.43
N ASP A 154 -21.41 7.63 -11.53
CA ASP A 154 -22.79 7.41 -11.11
C ASP A 154 -23.62 6.61 -12.14
N TYR A 155 -23.02 6.14 -13.23
CA TYR A 155 -23.73 5.41 -14.28
C TYR A 155 -24.00 3.94 -13.93
N GLY A 156 -23.19 3.33 -13.05
CA GLY A 156 -23.38 1.94 -12.63
C GLY A 156 -23.45 0.96 -13.83
N TYR A 157 -24.58 0.25 -13.97
CA TYR A 157 -24.78 -0.68 -15.10
C TYR A 157 -24.85 0.03 -16.46
N ASP A 158 -25.21 1.32 -16.47
CA ASP A 158 -25.33 2.14 -17.68
C ASP A 158 -23.98 2.77 -18.09
N GLN A 159 -22.86 2.36 -17.47
CA GLN A 159 -21.52 2.82 -17.83
C GLN A 159 -21.25 2.50 -19.32
N PRO A 160 -20.93 3.51 -20.16
CA PRO A 160 -20.69 3.27 -21.58
C PRO A 160 -19.44 2.43 -21.79
N ALA A 161 -19.47 1.54 -22.79
CA ALA A 161 -18.32 0.76 -23.23
C ALA A 161 -17.29 1.68 -23.91
N SER A 162 -16.39 2.26 -23.12
CA SER A 162 -15.27 3.05 -23.63
C SER A 162 -14.12 2.13 -24.10
N PRO A 163 -13.22 2.61 -24.98
CA PRO A 163 -12.00 1.89 -25.31
C PRO A 163 -11.14 1.53 -24.09
N LEU A 164 -11.17 2.36 -23.03
CA LEU A 164 -10.44 2.15 -21.78
C LEU A 164 -11.08 1.02 -20.97
N ALA A 165 -12.41 1.03 -20.80
CA ALA A 165 -13.17 -0.07 -20.18
C ALA A 165 -13.06 -1.40 -20.94
N ALA A 166 -12.79 -1.36 -22.25
CA ALA A 166 -12.53 -2.55 -23.04
C ALA A 166 -11.14 -3.17 -22.78
N MET A 167 -10.23 -2.44 -22.13
CA MET A 167 -8.95 -2.99 -21.72
C MET A 167 -9.09 -3.74 -20.40
N SER A 168 -8.55 -4.95 -20.31
CA SER A 168 -8.47 -5.71 -19.04
C SER A 168 -7.35 -5.19 -18.13
N VAL A 169 -7.22 -3.86 -18.02
CA VAL A 169 -6.18 -3.17 -17.23
C VAL A 169 -6.85 -2.28 -16.21
N MET A 170 -6.32 -2.31 -14.98
CA MET A 170 -6.75 -1.43 -13.89
C MET A 170 -5.64 -0.45 -13.56
N ALA A 171 -5.99 0.79 -13.22
CA ALA A 171 -5.01 1.73 -12.68
C ALA A 171 -4.41 1.19 -11.36
N ALA A 172 -3.16 1.55 -11.11
CA ALA A 172 -2.40 1.10 -9.96
C ALA A 172 -2.80 1.91 -8.71
N GLY A 173 -2.90 1.25 -7.56
CA GLY A 173 -3.10 1.92 -6.26
C GLY A 173 -4.42 2.70 -6.10
N THR A 174 -5.44 2.46 -6.93
CA THR A 174 -6.74 3.17 -6.87
C THR A 174 -7.47 2.94 -5.55
N GLY A 175 -7.15 1.90 -4.78
CA GLY A 175 -7.72 1.70 -3.46
C GLY A 175 -7.44 2.85 -2.49
N ASP A 176 -6.38 3.62 -2.68
CA ASP A 176 -6.04 4.78 -1.83
C ASP A 176 -7.12 5.88 -1.86
N THR A 177 -7.90 5.96 -2.94
CA THR A 177 -8.98 6.94 -3.11
C THR A 177 -10.35 6.45 -2.64
N ALA A 178 -10.42 5.26 -2.05
CA ALA A 178 -11.66 4.73 -1.48
C ALA A 178 -11.96 5.31 -0.08
N SER A 179 -13.12 4.96 0.46
CA SER A 179 -13.48 5.24 1.85
C SER A 179 -14.08 4.00 2.51
N LYS A 180 -13.78 3.78 3.79
CA LYS A 180 -14.44 2.75 4.62
C LYS A 180 -15.34 3.35 5.70
N TYR A 181 -15.52 4.67 5.69
CA TYR A 181 -16.58 5.30 6.45
C TYR A 181 -17.94 4.65 6.13
N VAL A 182 -18.83 4.60 7.13
CA VAL A 182 -20.12 3.85 7.16
C VAL A 182 -20.06 2.32 6.98
N ALA A 183 -18.95 1.75 6.50
CA ALA A 183 -18.79 0.30 6.39
C ALA A 183 -18.39 -0.36 7.72
N ARG A 184 -17.77 0.40 8.63
CA ARG A 184 -17.38 -0.01 9.98
C ARG A 184 -18.30 0.60 11.03
N ARG A 185 -18.44 -0.09 12.17
CA ARG A 185 -19.17 0.44 13.35
C ARG A 185 -18.27 1.10 14.36
N GLU A 186 -17.04 0.63 14.43
CA GLU A 186 -16.04 1.10 15.35
C GLU A 186 -14.73 1.30 14.61
N THR A 187 -13.94 2.22 15.11
CA THR A 187 -12.62 2.58 14.57
C THR A 187 -11.67 2.80 15.75
N PRO A 188 -10.36 2.54 15.60
CA PRO A 188 -9.41 2.86 16.65
C PRO A 188 -9.32 4.38 16.83
N LEU A 189 -9.32 4.83 18.07
CA LEU A 189 -8.91 6.17 18.50
C LEU A 189 -7.50 6.08 19.07
N PHE A 190 -6.61 6.96 18.65
CA PHE A 190 -5.24 7.04 19.17
C PHE A 190 -5.14 7.94 20.40
N ILE A 191 -4.49 7.43 21.45
CA ILE A 191 -4.26 8.11 22.74
C ILE A 191 -2.75 8.33 22.86
N ALA A 192 -2.30 9.51 22.42
CA ALA A 192 -0.90 9.84 22.22
C ALA A 192 -0.06 9.74 23.50
N GLU A 193 -0.63 10.07 24.65
CA GLU A 193 0.00 10.06 25.98
C GLU A 193 0.46 8.66 26.38
N ASN A 194 -0.22 7.64 25.85
CA ASN A 194 0.01 6.24 26.15
C ASN A 194 0.99 5.56 25.20
N CYS A 195 1.27 6.18 24.05
CA CYS A 195 2.08 5.58 23.01
C CYS A 195 3.56 5.48 23.40
N THR A 196 4.11 4.28 23.30
CA THR A 196 5.53 3.97 23.55
C THR A 196 6.38 3.98 22.28
N GLN A 197 5.76 4.15 21.11
CA GLN A 197 6.37 4.00 19.78
C GLN A 197 6.96 2.59 19.55
N CYS A 198 6.29 1.54 20.01
CA CYS A 198 6.72 0.16 19.73
C CYS A 198 6.50 -0.29 18.28
N MET A 199 5.72 0.44 17.48
CA MET A 199 5.37 0.14 16.08
C MET A 199 4.57 -1.17 15.86
N GLU A 200 4.22 -1.93 16.90
CA GLU A 200 3.49 -3.21 16.78
C GLU A 200 2.13 -3.04 16.12
N CYS A 201 1.34 -2.07 16.59
CA CYS A 201 0.01 -1.76 16.02
C CYS A 201 0.07 -1.41 14.54
N ILE A 202 1.14 -0.72 14.12
CA ILE A 202 1.40 -0.35 12.74
C ILE A 202 1.80 -1.57 11.94
N ALA A 203 2.68 -2.43 12.44
CA ALA A 203 3.16 -3.62 11.74
C ALA A 203 2.03 -4.64 11.46
N VAL A 204 1.17 -4.90 12.45
CA VAL A 204 0.08 -5.89 12.31
C VAL A 204 -1.07 -5.41 11.43
N CYS A 205 -1.20 -4.09 11.20
CA CYS A 205 -2.31 -3.53 10.43
C CYS A 205 -2.28 -4.06 8.98
N PRO A 206 -3.31 -4.80 8.53
CA PRO A 206 -3.36 -5.30 7.16
C PRO A 206 -3.65 -4.20 6.15
N ASP A 207 -4.25 -3.09 6.57
CA ASP A 207 -4.95 -2.14 5.70
C ASP A 207 -4.26 -0.78 5.61
N THR A 208 -2.96 -0.66 5.90
CA THR A 208 -2.22 0.64 5.86
C THR A 208 -3.01 1.81 6.49
N ALA A 209 -3.79 1.51 7.54
CA ALA A 209 -4.80 2.41 8.08
C ALA A 209 -4.31 3.24 9.27
N LEU A 210 -3.02 3.13 9.58
CA LEU A 210 -2.32 3.82 10.66
C LEU A 210 -1.06 4.50 10.12
N PRO A 211 -1.17 5.39 9.11
CA PRO A 211 -0.01 6.15 8.68
C PRO A 211 0.55 6.95 9.85
N ASN A 212 1.86 7.15 9.84
CA ASN A 212 2.60 7.57 11.02
C ASN A 212 3.87 8.31 10.59
N CYS A 213 4.39 9.15 11.47
CA CYS A 213 5.65 9.85 11.22
C CYS A 213 6.30 10.29 12.55
N SER A 214 7.59 10.62 12.46
CA SER A 214 8.28 11.36 13.52
C SER A 214 8.81 12.69 13.00
N GLN A 215 8.63 13.75 13.78
CA GLN A 215 8.96 15.12 13.36
C GLN A 215 9.65 15.89 14.49
N ASP A 216 10.38 16.93 14.12
CA ASP A 216 10.74 17.97 15.10
C ASP A 216 9.48 18.74 15.53
N VAL A 217 9.47 19.21 16.78
CA VAL A 217 8.37 20.04 17.32
C VAL A 217 8.17 21.28 16.46
N GLU A 218 9.27 21.91 16.04
CA GLU A 218 9.25 23.07 15.13
C GLU A 218 8.51 22.78 13.82
N THR A 219 8.76 21.63 13.20
CA THR A 219 8.11 21.23 11.94
C THR A 219 6.60 21.16 12.11
N VAL A 220 6.11 20.50 13.17
CA VAL A 220 4.67 20.39 13.45
C VAL A 220 4.03 21.78 13.63
N LEU A 221 4.67 22.67 14.40
CA LEU A 221 4.18 24.02 14.65
C LEU A 221 4.15 24.86 13.35
N ARG A 222 5.22 24.79 12.54
CA ARG A 222 5.29 25.50 11.25
C ARG A 222 4.24 25.00 10.28
N THR A 223 4.03 23.69 10.19
CA THR A 223 3.02 23.10 9.31
C THR A 223 1.62 23.56 9.69
N ALA A 224 1.28 23.58 10.98
CA ALA A 224 0.01 24.11 11.48
C ALA A 224 -0.18 25.58 11.08
N ILE A 225 0.82 26.43 11.33
CA ILE A 225 0.72 27.87 11.03
C ILE A 225 0.62 28.12 9.52
N ASN A 226 1.49 27.50 8.73
CA ASN A 226 1.61 27.78 7.31
C ASN A 226 0.35 27.41 6.51
N ASN A 227 -0.38 26.39 6.95
CA ASN A 227 -1.45 25.77 6.16
C ASN A 227 -2.86 26.00 6.71
N TYR A 228 -3.00 26.56 7.92
CA TYR A 228 -4.31 26.74 8.58
C TYR A 228 -4.57 28.16 9.10
N VAL A 229 -3.54 29.03 9.16
CA VAL A 229 -3.74 30.44 9.51
C VAL A 229 -4.00 31.25 8.25
N GLU A 230 -5.23 31.74 8.09
CA GLU A 230 -5.69 32.39 6.85
C GLU A 230 -4.96 33.69 6.54
N ASP A 231 -4.87 34.58 7.52
CA ASP A 231 -4.27 35.90 7.32
C ASP A 231 -2.75 35.79 7.14
N THR A 232 -2.27 36.23 5.97
CA THR A 232 -0.84 36.15 5.61
C THR A 232 0.07 36.97 6.53
N GLY A 233 -0.42 38.10 7.05
CA GLY A 233 0.33 38.97 7.95
C GLY A 233 0.51 38.33 9.32
N ASP A 234 -0.57 37.81 9.90
CA ASP A 234 -0.54 37.10 11.18
C ASP A 234 0.18 35.76 11.09
N ARG A 235 0.06 35.04 9.96
CA ARG A 235 0.86 33.84 9.67
C ARG A 235 2.36 34.16 9.76
N ALA A 236 2.83 35.22 9.10
CA ALA A 236 4.24 35.61 9.14
C ALA A 236 4.71 35.96 10.57
N LYS A 237 3.87 36.63 11.37
CA LYS A 237 4.17 36.95 12.77
C LYS A 237 4.22 35.71 13.66
N LEU A 238 3.25 34.80 13.52
CA LEU A 238 3.24 33.52 14.24
C LEU A 238 4.47 32.67 13.88
N ILE A 239 4.84 32.62 12.60
CA ILE A 239 6.08 31.97 12.15
C ILE A 239 7.32 32.56 12.82
N ALA A 240 7.37 33.88 12.98
CA ALA A 240 8.48 34.54 13.68
C ALA A 240 8.56 34.16 15.18
N HIS A 241 7.43 33.80 15.80
CA HIS A 241 7.38 33.31 17.18
C HIS A 241 7.69 31.82 17.34
N VAL A 242 7.76 31.03 16.26
CA VAL A 242 7.98 29.58 16.34
C VAL A 242 9.21 29.19 17.18
N PRO A 243 10.39 29.82 17.06
CA PRO A 243 11.55 29.44 17.88
C PRO A 243 11.31 29.63 19.39
N GLU A 244 10.58 30.68 19.77
CA GLU A 244 10.21 30.91 21.17
C GLU A 244 9.13 29.92 21.63
N LEU A 245 8.13 29.68 20.78
CA LEU A 245 7.04 28.75 21.04
C LEU A 245 7.54 27.31 21.21
N GLU A 246 8.44 26.87 20.34
CA GLU A 246 9.09 25.56 20.40
C GLU A 246 9.88 25.40 21.70
N LYS A 247 10.72 26.39 22.05
CA LYS A 247 11.52 26.35 23.28
C LYS A 247 10.65 26.25 24.52
N ARG A 248 9.58 27.06 24.60
CA ARG A 248 8.62 27.04 25.70
C ARG A 248 7.86 25.71 25.77
N THR A 249 7.34 25.24 24.64
CA THR A 249 6.63 23.96 24.55
C THR A 249 7.52 22.80 25.00
N ARG A 250 8.78 22.76 24.53
CA ARG A 250 9.76 21.74 24.90
C ARG A 250 10.09 21.76 26.39
N ALA A 251 10.23 22.94 27.00
CA ALA A 251 10.44 23.04 28.45
C ALA A 251 9.26 22.42 29.22
N LEU A 252 8.03 22.75 28.83
CA LEU A 252 6.82 22.18 29.42
C LEU A 252 6.70 20.66 29.17
N MET A 253 7.10 20.17 27.99
CA MET A 253 7.16 18.74 27.68
C MET A 253 8.16 18.02 28.60
N ASN A 254 9.34 18.59 28.82
CA ASN A 254 10.36 18.04 29.70
C ASN A 254 9.88 18.00 31.16
N ASP A 255 9.22 19.06 31.63
CA ASP A 255 8.63 19.11 32.97
C ASP A 255 7.51 18.07 33.15
N ALA A 256 6.65 17.91 32.14
CA ALA A 256 5.59 16.90 32.12
C ALA A 256 6.16 15.46 32.16
N VAL A 257 7.23 15.20 31.41
CA VAL A 257 7.93 13.90 31.43
C VAL A 257 8.59 13.66 32.80
N GLY A 258 9.28 14.66 33.35
CA GLY A 258 9.95 14.59 34.65
C GLY A 258 8.96 14.35 35.79
N SER A 259 7.80 15.00 35.72
CA SER A 259 6.72 14.95 36.72
C SER A 259 5.72 13.81 36.49
N LYS A 260 5.81 13.10 35.35
CA LYS A 260 4.93 11.99 34.96
C LYS A 260 3.44 12.39 34.89
N THR A 261 3.13 13.61 34.48
CA THR A 261 1.76 14.14 34.45
C THR A 261 0.93 13.65 33.27
N LEU A 262 1.57 13.10 32.23
CA LEU A 262 0.93 12.71 30.97
C LEU A 262 0.14 13.84 30.30
N THR A 263 0.61 15.09 30.43
CA THR A 263 -0.07 16.25 29.86
C THR A 263 -0.13 16.16 28.32
N PRO A 264 -1.28 16.34 27.66
CA PRO A 264 -1.39 16.31 26.19
C PRO A 264 -0.56 17.41 25.53
N PHE A 265 0.05 17.12 24.37
CA PHE A 265 0.85 18.09 23.61
C PHE A 265 0.09 19.39 23.27
N PRO A 266 -1.18 19.35 22.81
CA PRO A 266 -1.92 20.58 22.49
C PRO A 266 -2.13 21.50 23.69
N GLN A 267 -2.25 20.94 24.90
CA GLN A 267 -2.36 21.74 26.13
C GLN A 267 -1.07 22.51 26.40
N LEU A 268 0.09 21.89 26.18
CA LEU A 268 1.39 22.53 26.36
C LEU A 268 1.62 23.65 25.33
N VAL A 269 1.22 23.43 24.07
CA VAL A 269 1.30 24.46 23.03
C VAL A 269 0.39 25.64 23.36
N ARG A 270 -0.82 25.38 23.84
CA ARG A 270 -1.76 26.42 24.29
C ARG A 270 -1.18 27.27 25.42
N GLU A 271 -0.56 26.62 26.41
CA GLU A 271 0.12 27.30 27.51
C GLU A 271 1.33 28.12 27.02
N ALA A 272 2.17 27.52 26.17
CA ALA A 272 3.33 28.19 25.58
C ALA A 272 2.95 29.42 24.72
N ALA A 273 1.78 29.37 24.06
CA ALA A 273 1.26 30.43 23.21
C ALA A 273 0.46 31.51 23.96
N ALA A 274 0.10 31.31 25.24
CA ALA A 274 -0.80 32.20 25.98
C ALA A 274 -0.30 33.66 26.02
N ASP A 275 1.00 33.85 26.26
CA ASP A 275 1.62 35.18 26.40
C ASP A 275 2.20 35.73 25.09
N LEU A 276 2.04 35.03 23.96
CA LEU A 276 2.46 35.55 22.66
C LEU A 276 1.51 36.66 22.22
N ASN A 277 2.04 37.74 21.63
CA ASN A 277 1.29 38.92 21.23
C ASN A 277 1.71 39.37 19.82
N GLY A 278 0.88 40.18 19.16
CA GLY A 278 1.22 40.81 17.87
C GLY A 278 0.45 40.26 16.66
N PHE A 279 -0.34 39.21 16.84
CA PHE A 279 -1.26 38.64 15.85
C PHE A 279 -2.68 38.60 16.40
N SER A 280 -3.69 38.45 15.54
CA SER A 280 -5.10 38.44 15.94
C SER A 280 -5.49 37.22 16.78
N ASP A 281 -6.56 37.37 17.55
CA ASP A 281 -7.16 36.25 18.29
C ASP A 281 -7.68 35.15 17.33
N THR A 282 -8.19 35.53 16.16
CA THR A 282 -8.60 34.59 15.11
C THR A 282 -7.44 33.71 14.63
N ALA A 283 -6.28 34.29 14.35
CA ALA A 283 -5.09 33.53 13.96
C ALA A 283 -4.63 32.59 15.08
N ARG A 284 -4.73 33.01 16.34
CA ARG A 284 -4.46 32.17 17.51
C ARG A 284 -5.42 30.98 17.59
N GLU A 285 -6.71 31.23 17.43
CA GLU A 285 -7.75 30.21 17.45
C GLU A 285 -7.56 29.18 16.33
N GLN A 286 -7.33 29.64 15.09
CA GLN A 286 -7.05 28.78 13.94
C GLN A 286 -5.83 27.87 14.20
N PHE A 287 -4.73 28.45 14.65
CA PHE A 287 -3.51 27.70 14.98
C PHE A 287 -3.74 26.67 16.09
N LEU A 288 -4.36 27.06 17.19
CA LEU A 288 -4.60 26.15 18.32
C LEU A 288 -5.60 25.05 17.98
N ALA A 289 -6.60 25.34 17.14
CA ALA A 289 -7.62 24.38 16.76
C ALA A 289 -7.05 23.23 15.91
N ILE A 290 -6.14 23.51 14.96
CA ILE A 290 -5.48 22.42 14.22
C ILE A 290 -4.48 21.66 15.10
N VAL A 291 -3.76 22.33 16.00
CA VAL A 291 -2.85 21.66 16.95
C VAL A 291 -3.60 20.70 17.87
N GLU A 292 -4.83 21.04 18.27
CA GLU A 292 -5.71 20.18 19.07
C GLU A 292 -6.10 18.87 18.34
N GLN A 293 -6.11 18.88 17.01
CA GLN A 293 -6.40 17.72 16.17
C GLN A 293 -5.14 16.89 15.82
N ALA A 294 -3.94 17.40 16.08
CA ALA A 294 -2.69 16.72 15.75
C ALA A 294 -2.35 15.64 16.82
N PRO A 295 -2.29 14.34 16.46
CA PRO A 295 -2.10 13.23 17.39
C PRO A 295 -0.63 13.06 17.83
N VAL A 296 -0.11 14.00 18.62
CA VAL A 296 1.33 14.10 18.93
C VAL A 296 1.72 13.38 20.24
N ALA A 297 2.48 12.30 20.14
CA ALA A 297 3.05 11.55 21.25
C ALA A 297 4.50 11.95 21.56
N TYR A 298 4.74 12.31 22.82
CA TYR A 298 6.09 12.57 23.37
C TYR A 298 6.26 11.90 24.74
N ASN A 299 5.16 11.72 25.46
CA ASN A 299 5.14 11.34 26.87
C ASN A 299 5.88 10.06 27.16
N LYS A 300 5.60 8.93 26.47
CA LYS A 300 6.24 7.62 26.71
C LYS A 300 7.19 7.19 25.58
N VAL A 301 7.52 8.12 24.67
CA VAL A 301 8.31 7.85 23.47
C VAL A 301 9.81 7.94 23.78
N ASN A 302 10.42 6.80 24.10
CA ASN A 302 11.81 6.77 24.57
C ASN A 302 12.84 7.01 23.45
N ALA A 303 12.63 6.43 22.27
CA ALA A 303 13.62 6.46 21.19
C ALA A 303 13.69 7.81 20.47
N ILE A 304 12.56 8.52 20.35
CA ILE A 304 12.45 9.76 19.58
C ILE A 304 12.53 11.00 20.48
N PHE A 305 11.87 10.98 21.64
CA PHE A 305 11.85 12.14 22.55
C PHE A 305 12.78 11.96 23.75
N ARG A 306 12.39 11.16 24.75
CA ARG A 306 13.02 11.16 26.09
C ARG A 306 14.52 10.86 26.06
N GLY A 307 14.93 9.87 25.25
CA GLY A 307 16.31 9.44 25.14
C GLY A 307 17.19 10.51 24.50
N PRO A 308 16.89 10.95 23.26
CA PRO A 308 17.61 12.04 22.61
C PRO A 308 17.62 13.32 23.43
N GLU A 309 16.49 13.75 23.98
CA GLU A 309 16.35 14.99 24.75
C GLU A 309 17.21 14.98 26.03
N LYS A 310 17.28 13.83 26.73
CA LYS A 310 18.15 13.67 27.91
C LYS A 310 19.64 13.73 27.56
N LYS A 311 20.02 13.22 26.38
CA LYS A 311 21.43 13.16 25.95
C LYS A 311 21.89 14.51 25.41
N ASN A 312 21.10 15.09 24.51
CA ASN A 312 21.35 16.35 23.83
C ASN A 312 20.05 17.17 23.88
N PRO A 313 19.90 18.11 24.82
CA PRO A 313 18.69 18.95 24.92
C PRO A 313 18.36 19.62 23.58
N GLY A 314 17.10 19.58 23.17
CA GLY A 314 16.65 20.05 21.86
C GLY A 314 16.67 19.02 20.74
N ALA A 315 17.34 17.86 20.92
CA ALA A 315 17.42 16.82 19.89
C ALA A 315 16.20 15.88 19.85
N GLY A 316 15.29 15.96 20.83
CA GLY A 316 14.09 15.12 20.87
C GLY A 316 13.04 15.54 19.84
N GLY A 317 12.50 14.57 19.11
CA GLY A 317 11.34 14.77 18.23
C GLY A 317 10.03 14.32 18.88
N VAL A 318 8.96 14.27 18.09
CA VAL A 318 7.65 13.73 18.48
C VAL A 318 7.21 12.66 17.50
N PHE A 319 6.37 11.73 17.96
CA PHE A 319 5.83 10.62 17.16
C PHE A 319 4.32 10.76 17.01
N SER A 320 3.76 10.47 15.84
CA SER A 320 2.31 10.57 15.61
C SER A 320 1.78 9.34 14.87
N ILE A 321 0.56 8.93 15.19
CA ILE A 321 -0.22 7.95 14.43
C ILE A 321 -1.52 8.61 14.01
N PHE A 322 -1.82 8.57 12.72
CA PHE A 322 -3.04 9.10 12.12
C PHE A 322 -3.91 7.92 11.71
N VAL A 323 -5.14 7.84 12.21
CA VAL A 323 -6.07 6.79 11.80
C VAL A 323 -6.74 7.22 10.51
N SER A 324 -6.58 6.41 9.46
CA SER A 324 -7.12 6.73 8.13
C SER A 324 -8.58 6.30 7.98
N ASP A 325 -9.32 7.01 7.13
CA ASP A 325 -10.67 6.61 6.72
C ASP A 325 -10.72 5.27 5.95
N LEU A 326 -9.56 4.75 5.54
CA LEU A 326 -9.41 3.42 4.95
C LEU A 326 -9.45 2.29 5.98
N CYS A 327 -9.48 2.60 7.28
CA CYS A 327 -9.59 1.61 8.35
C CYS A 327 -10.85 0.75 8.19
N LYS A 328 -10.71 -0.57 8.32
CA LYS A 328 -11.83 -1.54 8.29
C LYS A 328 -12.37 -1.91 9.69
N GLY A 329 -11.81 -1.34 10.76
CA GLY A 329 -12.28 -1.56 12.13
C GLY A 329 -12.02 -2.97 12.69
N CYS A 330 -10.94 -3.64 12.26
CA CYS A 330 -10.64 -5.03 12.66
C CYS A 330 -10.07 -5.20 14.08
N ALA A 331 -9.69 -4.11 14.73
CA ALA A 331 -9.06 -4.07 16.05
C ALA A 331 -7.71 -4.82 16.18
N ALA A 332 -7.09 -5.29 15.10
CA ALA A 332 -5.76 -5.93 15.16
C ALA A 332 -4.71 -5.01 15.81
N CYS A 333 -4.75 -3.73 15.48
CA CYS A 333 -3.88 -2.71 16.04
C CYS A 333 -4.11 -2.46 17.55
N VAL A 334 -5.38 -2.49 18.00
CA VAL A 334 -5.76 -2.34 19.42
C VAL A 334 -5.27 -3.56 20.21
N THR A 335 -5.50 -4.76 19.67
CA THR A 335 -5.01 -6.01 20.28
C THR A 335 -3.49 -6.02 20.41
N ALA A 336 -2.76 -5.60 19.38
CA ALA A 336 -1.29 -5.49 19.42
C ALA A 336 -0.80 -4.36 20.34
N CYS A 337 -1.58 -3.29 20.52
CA CYS A 337 -1.27 -2.24 21.48
C CYS A 337 -1.34 -2.76 22.92
N GLY A 338 -2.29 -3.64 23.20
CA GLY A 338 -2.42 -4.34 24.48
C GLY A 338 -2.43 -3.38 25.67
N ASP A 339 -1.63 -3.69 26.69
CA ASP A 339 -1.57 -2.92 27.95
C ASP A 339 -0.97 -1.51 27.80
N HIS A 340 -0.42 -1.16 26.63
CA HIS A 340 -0.05 0.23 26.37
C HIS A 340 -1.29 1.13 26.33
N ASP A 341 -2.42 0.60 25.84
CA ASP A 341 -3.70 1.30 25.80
C ASP A 341 -3.61 2.67 25.09
N ALA A 342 -2.78 2.71 24.04
CA ALA A 342 -2.60 3.87 23.16
C ALA A 342 -3.54 3.83 21.96
N LEU A 343 -4.29 2.75 21.76
CA LEU A 343 -5.34 2.64 20.75
C LEU A 343 -6.56 1.97 21.40
N ARG A 344 -7.76 2.53 21.19
CA ARG A 344 -9.02 1.96 21.68
C ARG A 344 -10.08 1.96 20.59
N MET A 345 -10.86 0.91 20.46
CA MET A 345 -12.03 0.95 19.58
C MET A 345 -13.08 1.90 20.15
N VAL A 346 -13.56 2.83 19.33
CA VAL A 346 -14.65 3.75 19.64
C VAL A 346 -15.72 3.65 18.55
N ALA A 347 -16.94 4.06 18.86
CA ALA A 347 -18.01 4.11 17.87
C ALA A 347 -17.62 5.06 16.72
N GLU A 348 -17.85 4.62 15.48
CA GLU A 348 -17.74 5.47 14.30
C GLU A 348 -18.84 6.53 14.37
N THR A 349 -18.43 7.80 14.44
CA THR A 349 -19.35 8.95 14.42
C THR A 349 -18.89 9.92 13.35
N GLU A 350 -19.80 10.79 12.91
CA GLU A 350 -19.49 11.90 11.98
C GLU A 350 -18.29 12.73 12.47
N GLN A 351 -18.24 13.00 13.78
CA GLN A 351 -17.14 13.74 14.41
C GLN A 351 -15.82 12.98 14.35
N VAL A 352 -15.80 11.71 14.77
CA VAL A 352 -14.58 10.88 14.74
C VAL A 352 -14.03 10.73 13.31
N ASN A 353 -14.92 10.60 12.33
CA ASN A 353 -14.52 10.55 10.92
C ASN A 353 -13.90 11.89 10.45
N ALA A 354 -14.51 13.02 10.80
CA ALA A 354 -13.96 14.34 10.46
C ALA A 354 -12.59 14.58 11.12
N GLU A 355 -12.38 14.12 12.35
CA GLU A 355 -11.09 14.17 13.05
C GLU A 355 -10.02 13.32 12.32
N HIS A 356 -10.39 12.12 11.85
CA HIS A 356 -9.51 11.27 11.07
C HIS A 356 -9.12 11.92 9.73
N GLU A 357 -10.09 12.45 8.99
CA GLU A 357 -9.85 13.16 7.73
C GLU A 357 -8.93 14.38 7.92
N THR A 358 -9.19 15.17 8.96
CA THR A 358 -8.34 16.30 9.39
C THR A 358 -6.92 15.84 9.66
N GLY A 359 -6.76 14.76 10.43
CA GLY A 359 -5.46 14.21 10.78
C GLY A 359 -4.67 13.72 9.55
N THR A 360 -5.32 13.00 8.63
CA THR A 360 -4.67 12.55 7.40
C THR A 360 -4.28 13.71 6.49
N ALA A 361 -5.13 14.75 6.37
CA ALA A 361 -4.79 15.95 5.61
C ALA A 361 -3.60 16.70 6.22
N PHE A 362 -3.50 16.75 7.56
CA PHE A 362 -2.36 17.33 8.25
C PHE A 362 -1.07 16.52 8.02
N LEU A 363 -1.15 15.19 8.05
CA LEU A 363 -0.02 14.31 7.75
C LEU A 363 0.54 14.55 6.35
N ASP A 364 -0.32 14.75 5.35
CA ASP A 364 0.12 14.92 3.96
C ASP A 364 0.98 16.17 3.74
N LEU A 365 0.88 17.16 4.64
CA LEU A 365 1.70 18.38 4.66
C LEU A 365 3.04 18.22 5.40
N LEU A 366 3.23 17.13 6.15
CA LEU A 366 4.48 16.89 6.87
C LEU A 366 5.52 16.26 5.92
N PRO A 367 6.81 16.59 6.10
CA PRO A 367 7.88 15.91 5.38
C PRO A 367 8.01 14.44 5.81
N ASP A 368 8.79 13.66 5.08
CA ASP A 368 9.13 12.29 5.51
C ASP A 368 9.90 12.29 6.85
N THR A 369 9.80 11.18 7.58
CA THR A 369 10.52 11.01 8.86
C THR A 369 12.04 11.03 8.64
N ASP A 370 12.72 11.95 9.31
CA ASP A 370 14.19 12.08 9.25
C ASP A 370 14.90 10.82 9.81
N GLN A 371 16.03 10.46 9.20
CA GLN A 371 16.90 9.35 9.59
C GLN A 371 17.27 9.36 11.09
N LYS A 372 17.40 10.53 11.73
CA LYS A 372 17.70 10.65 13.16
C LYS A 372 16.62 10.03 14.06
N PHE A 373 15.38 9.89 13.57
CA PHE A 373 14.26 9.31 14.30
C PHE A 373 14.03 7.82 14.02
N LEU A 374 14.72 7.25 13.04
CA LEU A 374 14.57 5.84 12.63
C LEU A 374 15.35 4.85 13.52
N GLY A 375 16.07 5.34 14.52
CA GLY A 375 16.83 4.50 15.46
C GLY A 375 18.00 3.79 14.78
N PHE A 376 18.06 2.45 14.87
CA PHE A 376 19.10 1.64 14.19
C PHE A 376 18.66 1.10 12.83
N TYR A 377 17.56 1.61 12.28
CA TYR A 377 17.22 1.41 10.88
C TYR A 377 17.88 2.51 10.06
N ASN A 378 18.65 2.13 9.05
CA ASN A 378 19.26 3.02 8.07
C ASN A 378 18.45 2.93 6.77
N ASP A 379 17.81 4.03 6.39
CA ASP A 379 16.93 4.10 5.22
C ASP A 379 17.71 4.10 3.90
N GLU A 380 18.95 4.57 3.90
CA GLU A 380 19.85 4.50 2.74
C GLU A 380 20.53 3.14 2.61
N HIS A 381 20.84 2.49 3.74
CA HIS A 381 21.52 1.20 3.81
C HIS A 381 20.75 0.20 4.68
N PRO A 382 19.54 -0.22 4.25
CA PRO A 382 18.65 -1.08 5.04
C PRO A 382 19.24 -2.45 5.35
N ALA A 383 20.17 -2.95 4.51
CA ALA A 383 20.88 -4.20 4.76
C ALA A 383 21.77 -4.17 6.01
N ASP A 384 22.27 -2.99 6.40
CA ASP A 384 23.12 -2.80 7.58
C ASP A 384 22.30 -2.63 8.88
N SER A 385 20.97 -2.58 8.76
CA SER A 385 20.06 -2.36 9.88
C SER A 385 19.93 -3.59 10.76
N LYS A 386 19.72 -3.36 12.06
CA LYS A 386 19.39 -4.47 12.99
C LYS A 386 17.98 -4.97 12.74
N THR A 387 17.79 -6.30 12.73
CA THR A 387 16.48 -6.93 12.51
C THR A 387 15.39 -6.38 13.43
N ALA A 388 15.71 -6.13 14.71
CA ALA A 388 14.76 -5.63 15.71
C ALA A 388 14.22 -4.20 15.43
N THR A 389 14.92 -3.42 14.60
CA THR A 389 14.52 -2.06 14.20
C THR A 389 13.98 -1.99 12.79
N LEU A 390 13.92 -3.10 12.04
CA LEU A 390 13.42 -3.09 10.66
C LEU A 390 12.03 -2.46 10.56
N ARG A 391 11.11 -2.74 11.50
CA ARG A 391 9.77 -2.11 11.55
C ARG A 391 9.74 -0.58 11.50
N ASN A 392 10.85 0.09 11.86
CA ASN A 392 10.96 1.54 11.77
C ASN A 392 10.94 2.06 10.32
N HIS A 393 11.22 1.21 9.31
CA HIS A 393 11.03 1.56 7.91
C HIS A 393 9.58 1.98 7.60
N LEU A 394 8.59 1.53 8.40
CA LEU A 394 7.19 1.93 8.26
C LEU A 394 6.90 3.36 8.71
N MET A 395 7.89 4.09 9.26
CA MET A 395 7.81 5.55 9.48
C MET A 395 8.19 6.35 8.23
N VAL A 396 8.75 5.69 7.21
CA VAL A 396 9.11 6.29 5.93
C VAL A 396 7.94 6.10 4.97
N ARG A 397 7.42 7.20 4.40
CA ARG A 397 6.12 7.22 3.71
C ARG A 397 6.11 6.33 2.47
N ARG A 398 7.15 6.42 1.62
CA ARG A 398 7.28 5.56 0.42
C ARG A 398 7.23 4.07 0.75
N ASN A 399 7.82 3.65 1.87
CA ASN A 399 7.82 2.26 2.32
C ASN A 399 6.45 1.86 2.89
N TYR A 400 5.83 2.73 3.69
CA TYR A 400 4.50 2.51 4.23
C TYR A 400 3.46 2.33 3.11
N ASP A 401 3.58 3.13 2.05
CA ASP A 401 2.65 3.21 0.93
C ASP A 401 2.93 2.22 -0.20
N ALA A 402 3.91 1.35 -0.02
CA ALA A 402 4.25 0.31 -0.97
C ALA A 402 3.08 -0.65 -1.25
N LEU A 403 2.10 -0.76 -0.32
CA LEU A 403 0.81 -1.40 -0.54
C LEU A 403 -0.28 -0.53 0.07
N VAL A 404 -1.26 -0.08 -0.72
CA VAL A 404 -2.36 0.76 -0.22
C VAL A 404 -3.60 -0.04 0.13
N SER A 405 -4.55 0.63 0.76
CA SER A 405 -5.76 0.01 1.27
C SER A 405 -6.95 0.19 0.32
N GLY A 406 -8.17 0.18 0.83
CA GLY A 406 -9.38 0.48 0.06
C GLY A 406 -9.98 -0.70 -0.70
N ASP A 407 -9.24 -1.80 -0.83
CA ASP A 407 -9.69 -3.06 -1.42
C ASP A 407 -10.83 -3.74 -0.61
N GLY A 408 -11.33 -4.85 -1.17
CA GLY A 408 -12.40 -5.68 -0.63
C GLY A 408 -11.99 -6.78 0.36
N ALA A 409 -10.73 -6.84 0.82
CA ALA A 409 -10.32 -7.88 1.77
C ALA A 409 -11.10 -7.77 3.09
N CYS A 410 -11.33 -8.90 3.75
CA CYS A 410 -11.97 -8.94 5.06
C CYS A 410 -11.23 -8.06 6.09
N ALA A 411 -11.97 -7.47 7.03
CA ALA A 411 -11.39 -6.77 8.18
C ALA A 411 -10.51 -7.75 8.99
N GLY A 412 -9.21 -7.44 9.12
CA GLY A 412 -8.26 -8.30 9.84
C GLY A 412 -7.72 -9.46 9.01
N CYS A 413 -7.72 -9.34 7.68
CA CYS A 413 -7.18 -10.36 6.78
C CYS A 413 -5.69 -10.64 7.05
N GLY A 414 -5.36 -11.87 7.44
CA GLY A 414 -3.98 -12.29 7.71
C GLY A 414 -3.10 -12.35 6.47
N GLU A 415 -3.67 -12.63 5.28
CA GLU A 415 -2.92 -12.62 4.02
C GLU A 415 -2.34 -11.23 3.72
N LYS A 416 -3.15 -10.19 3.94
CA LYS A 416 -2.80 -8.83 3.56
C LYS A 416 -1.68 -8.25 4.43
N SER A 417 -1.61 -8.61 5.71
CA SER A 417 -0.47 -8.24 6.58
C SER A 417 0.86 -8.77 6.03
N VAL A 418 0.87 -10.00 5.48
CA VAL A 418 2.06 -10.58 4.84
C VAL A 418 2.41 -9.84 3.56
N LEU A 419 1.42 -9.57 2.69
CA LEU A 419 1.66 -8.83 1.44
C LEU A 419 2.18 -7.42 1.67
N ARG A 420 1.66 -6.74 2.70
CA ARG A 420 2.13 -5.41 3.10
C ARG A 420 3.57 -5.46 3.60
N ALA A 421 3.92 -6.45 4.42
CA ALA A 421 5.30 -6.62 4.88
C ALA A 421 6.25 -6.87 3.71
N ILE A 422 5.85 -7.73 2.75
CA ILE A 422 6.63 -7.99 1.54
C ILE A 422 6.82 -6.72 0.70
N ALA A 423 5.74 -5.97 0.45
CA ALA A 423 5.79 -4.78 -0.37
C ALA A 423 6.67 -3.69 0.27
N SER A 424 6.43 -3.38 1.54
CA SER A 424 7.17 -2.35 2.28
C SER A 424 8.66 -2.67 2.45
N LEU A 425 9.01 -3.94 2.73
CA LEU A 425 10.41 -4.37 2.79
C LEU A 425 11.07 -4.35 1.41
N THR A 426 10.37 -4.73 0.35
CA THR A 426 10.94 -4.69 -1.01
C THR A 426 11.22 -3.24 -1.43
N GLU A 427 10.30 -2.31 -1.18
CA GLU A 427 10.50 -0.87 -1.41
C GLU A 427 11.67 -0.33 -0.59
N ALA A 428 11.72 -0.63 0.71
CA ALA A 428 12.78 -0.20 1.60
C ALA A 428 14.17 -0.62 1.12
N TYR A 429 14.34 -1.88 0.70
CA TYR A 429 15.62 -2.42 0.27
C TYR A 429 16.04 -1.99 -1.13
N MET A 430 15.09 -1.87 -2.05
CA MET A 430 15.41 -1.67 -3.47
C MET A 430 15.50 -0.19 -3.84
N ARG A 431 14.72 0.70 -3.22
CA ARG A 431 14.70 2.13 -3.59
C ARG A 431 16.08 2.80 -3.46
N PRO A 432 16.83 2.63 -2.35
CA PRO A 432 18.17 3.23 -2.24
C PRO A 432 19.15 2.67 -3.27
N LEU A 433 19.07 1.37 -3.59
CA LEU A 433 19.90 0.76 -4.63
C LEU A 433 19.64 1.37 -6.00
N TYR A 434 18.37 1.64 -6.33
CA TYR A 434 18.01 2.30 -7.59
C TYR A 434 18.48 3.74 -7.65
N HIS A 435 18.36 4.49 -6.55
CA HIS A 435 18.84 5.87 -6.49
C HIS A 435 20.36 5.96 -6.60
N ALA A 436 21.10 5.10 -5.89
CA ALA A 436 22.56 5.03 -6.01
C ALA A 436 22.98 4.66 -7.43
N LYS A 437 22.30 3.69 -8.06
CA LYS A 437 22.52 3.34 -9.46
C LYS A 437 22.26 4.49 -10.42
N ALA A 438 21.17 5.24 -10.21
CA ALA A 438 20.85 6.41 -11.02
C ALA A 438 21.95 7.47 -10.95
N ASP A 439 22.49 7.71 -9.76
CA ASP A 439 23.59 8.66 -9.56
C ASP A 439 24.85 8.21 -10.30
N ARG A 440 25.23 6.93 -10.19
CA ARG A 440 26.34 6.36 -10.98
C ARG A 440 26.12 6.52 -12.49
N PHE A 441 24.91 6.29 -12.97
CA PHE A 441 24.58 6.39 -14.40
C PHE A 441 24.68 7.84 -14.89
N SER A 442 24.21 8.79 -14.09
CA SER A 442 24.31 10.21 -14.42
C SER A 442 25.77 10.68 -14.50
N GLU A 443 26.58 10.27 -13.51
CA GLU A 443 28.03 10.57 -13.50
C GLU A 443 28.74 10.01 -14.73
N LYS A 444 28.54 8.70 -15.02
CA LYS A 444 29.13 8.04 -16.18
C LYS A 444 28.67 8.65 -17.49
N ALA A 445 27.39 8.98 -17.63
CA ALA A 445 26.88 9.65 -18.82
C ALA A 445 27.55 11.02 -19.01
N SER A 446 27.67 11.82 -17.96
CA SER A 446 28.36 13.11 -18.02
C SER A 446 29.82 12.95 -18.46
N GLU A 447 30.55 11.96 -17.95
CA GLU A 447 31.92 11.67 -18.38
C GLU A 447 32.00 11.27 -19.86
N LEU A 448 31.09 10.40 -20.31
CA LEU A 448 30.98 10.02 -21.72
C LEU A 448 30.72 11.23 -22.62
N ARG A 449 29.80 12.12 -22.23
CA ARG A 449 29.48 13.34 -22.99
C ARG A 449 30.67 14.30 -23.09
N GLN A 450 31.52 14.37 -22.07
CA GLN A 450 32.65 15.30 -22.02
C GLN A 450 33.87 14.81 -22.80
N GLY A 451 34.18 13.51 -22.76
CA GLY A 451 35.44 12.98 -23.32
C GLY A 451 35.32 11.71 -24.15
N GLY A 452 34.13 11.11 -24.27
CA GLY A 452 33.94 9.81 -24.92
C GLY A 452 34.38 9.78 -26.39
N GLU A 453 34.06 10.83 -27.16
CA GLU A 453 34.39 10.89 -28.58
C GLU A 453 35.90 11.00 -28.81
N GLU A 454 36.58 11.86 -28.04
CA GLU A 454 38.04 11.96 -28.06
C GLU A 454 38.70 10.64 -27.62
N GLY A 455 38.12 9.95 -26.64
CA GLY A 455 38.56 8.65 -26.17
C GLY A 455 38.47 7.56 -27.23
N LEU A 456 37.36 7.49 -27.96
CA LEU A 456 37.19 6.55 -29.08
C LEU A 456 38.12 6.90 -30.24
N ALA A 457 38.31 8.18 -30.56
CA ALA A 457 39.26 8.59 -31.60
C ALA A 457 40.70 8.20 -31.24
N ALA A 458 41.10 8.37 -29.98
CA ALA A 458 42.39 7.90 -29.48
C ALA A 458 42.51 6.37 -29.52
N LEU A 459 41.42 5.66 -29.18
CA LEU A 459 41.36 4.20 -29.28
C LEU A 459 41.51 3.74 -30.73
N ALA A 460 40.86 4.39 -31.69
CA ALA A 460 40.97 4.08 -33.12
C ALA A 460 42.40 4.25 -33.62
N ALA A 461 43.13 5.27 -33.14
CA ALA A 461 44.50 5.54 -33.54
C ALA A 461 45.51 4.51 -32.99
N LEU A 462 45.31 4.00 -31.77
CA LEU A 462 46.24 3.09 -31.09
C LEU A 462 45.85 1.61 -31.25
N HIS A 463 44.55 1.32 -31.26
CA HIS A 463 43.95 -0.01 -31.19
C HIS A 463 42.71 -0.12 -32.12
N PRO A 464 42.90 -0.03 -33.45
CA PRO A 464 41.80 0.05 -34.42
C PRO A 464 40.85 -1.16 -34.40
N GLU A 465 41.35 -2.36 -34.07
CA GLU A 465 40.51 -3.56 -33.94
C GLU A 465 39.58 -3.48 -32.72
N GLN A 466 40.10 -3.02 -31.58
CA GLN A 466 39.32 -2.86 -30.34
C GLN A 466 38.32 -1.71 -30.47
N HIS A 467 38.67 -0.65 -31.19
CA HIS A 467 37.73 0.41 -31.57
C HIS A 467 36.57 -0.14 -32.41
N ALA A 468 36.88 -0.85 -33.51
CA ALA A 468 35.86 -1.44 -34.37
C ALA A 468 34.95 -2.41 -33.60
N LEU A 469 35.52 -3.20 -32.69
CA LEU A 469 34.77 -4.11 -31.83
C LEU A 469 33.90 -3.35 -30.82
N PHE A 470 34.39 -2.26 -30.21
CA PHE A 470 33.60 -1.42 -29.31
C PHE A 470 32.38 -0.84 -30.03
N VAL A 471 32.60 -0.21 -31.19
CA VAL A 471 31.52 0.35 -32.03
C VAL A 471 30.53 -0.74 -32.43
N ARG A 472 31.01 -1.92 -32.86
CA ARG A 472 30.16 -3.07 -33.17
C ARG A 472 29.33 -3.51 -31.96
N THR A 473 29.93 -3.56 -30.77
CA THR A 473 29.26 -4.00 -29.54
C THR A 473 28.15 -3.04 -29.15
N VAL A 474 28.39 -1.74 -29.19
CA VAL A 474 27.37 -0.70 -28.94
C VAL A 474 26.26 -0.79 -30.00
N ALA A 475 26.62 -0.90 -31.27
CA ALA A 475 25.66 -1.03 -32.35
C ALA A 475 24.74 -2.25 -32.19
N HIS A 476 25.33 -3.39 -31.80
CA HIS A 476 24.59 -4.63 -31.59
C HIS A 476 23.69 -4.53 -30.35
N ALA A 477 24.28 -4.29 -29.17
CA ALA A 477 23.60 -4.42 -27.89
C ALA A 477 22.68 -3.24 -27.56
N ILE A 478 23.08 -2.02 -27.96
CA ILE A 478 22.45 -0.77 -27.54
C ILE A 478 21.59 -0.18 -28.66
N MET A 479 22.14 -0.03 -29.87
CA MET A 479 21.44 0.61 -30.99
C MET A 479 20.43 -0.32 -31.71
N GLY A 480 20.33 -1.59 -31.29
CA GLY A 480 19.40 -2.57 -31.88
C GLY A 480 19.78 -3.03 -33.29
N LEU A 481 21.03 -2.86 -33.71
CA LEU A 481 21.54 -3.27 -35.03
C LEU A 481 22.09 -4.70 -35.05
N GLY A 482 21.96 -5.43 -33.93
CA GLY A 482 22.34 -6.83 -33.79
C GLY A 482 21.42 -7.79 -34.56
N GLY A 483 21.97 -8.93 -34.97
CA GLY A 483 21.24 -10.01 -35.63
C GLY A 483 21.53 -11.38 -35.03
N ASP A 484 20.78 -12.40 -35.42
CA ASP A 484 20.86 -13.77 -34.84
C ASP A 484 22.17 -14.51 -35.20
N SER A 485 22.96 -13.93 -36.10
CA SER A 485 24.27 -14.44 -36.51
C SER A 485 25.22 -13.31 -36.87
N VAL A 486 26.51 -13.65 -37.02
CA VAL A 486 27.53 -12.69 -37.48
C VAL A 486 27.15 -12.11 -38.84
N SER A 487 26.71 -12.93 -39.80
CA SER A 487 26.32 -12.48 -41.13
C SER A 487 25.06 -11.60 -41.13
N ASP A 488 24.09 -11.87 -40.27
CA ASP A 488 22.91 -11.02 -40.09
C ASP A 488 23.31 -9.65 -39.51
N THR A 489 24.12 -9.65 -38.45
CA THR A 489 24.65 -8.42 -37.85
C THR A 489 25.44 -7.60 -38.88
N ASP A 490 26.31 -8.24 -39.67
CA ASP A 490 27.09 -7.56 -40.71
C ASP A 490 26.19 -6.96 -41.80
N ALA A 491 25.13 -7.67 -42.20
CA ALA A 491 24.17 -7.17 -43.18
C ALA A 491 23.41 -5.94 -42.65
N ARG A 492 22.98 -5.95 -41.39
CA ARG A 492 22.32 -4.82 -40.72
C ARG A 492 23.22 -3.61 -40.61
N LEU A 493 24.46 -3.79 -40.14
CA LEU A 493 25.45 -2.71 -40.05
C LEU A 493 25.79 -2.12 -41.43
N LYS A 494 25.93 -2.99 -42.45
CA LYS A 494 26.15 -2.55 -43.83
C LYS A 494 24.97 -1.75 -44.37
N ALA A 495 23.73 -2.16 -44.09
CA ALA A 495 22.52 -1.46 -44.52
C ALA A 495 22.34 -0.10 -43.83
N ARG A 496 22.71 -0.01 -42.55
CA ARG A 496 22.66 1.23 -41.77
C ARG A 496 23.75 2.23 -42.18
N GLY A 497 24.96 1.76 -42.51
CA GLY A 497 26.11 2.60 -42.87
C GLY A 497 27.03 2.95 -41.69
N PRO A 498 28.14 3.69 -41.92
CA PRO A 498 29.19 3.94 -40.93
C PRO A 498 28.68 4.66 -39.68
N ILE A 499 28.93 4.11 -38.49
CA ILE A 499 28.58 4.69 -37.19
C ILE A 499 29.77 5.53 -36.72
N SER A 500 29.55 6.80 -36.40
CA SER A 500 30.61 7.67 -35.88
C SER A 500 30.88 7.42 -34.39
N ASP A 501 32.03 7.89 -33.91
CA ASP A 501 32.38 7.86 -32.49
C ASP A 501 31.36 8.66 -31.66
N GLY A 502 30.98 9.85 -32.15
CA GLY A 502 29.93 10.66 -31.55
C GLY A 502 28.58 9.94 -31.44
N GLU A 503 28.14 9.23 -32.48
CA GLU A 503 26.90 8.43 -32.44
C GLU A 503 27.01 7.25 -31.46
N THR A 504 28.19 6.65 -31.34
CA THR A 504 28.44 5.53 -30.42
C THR A 504 28.36 6.00 -28.97
N VAL A 505 28.99 7.14 -28.66
CA VAL A 505 28.97 7.76 -27.33
C VAL A 505 27.58 8.28 -26.98
N ASP A 506 26.91 8.93 -27.93
CA ASP A 506 25.54 9.44 -27.77
C ASP A 506 24.55 8.31 -27.43
N ALA A 507 24.65 7.17 -28.11
CA ALA A 507 23.81 6.02 -27.81
C ALA A 507 24.00 5.49 -26.38
N LEU A 508 25.24 5.38 -25.91
CA LEU A 508 25.54 4.92 -24.54
C LEU A 508 25.07 5.92 -23.49
N ALA A 509 25.46 7.19 -23.63
CA ALA A 509 25.12 8.23 -22.68
C ALA A 509 23.61 8.43 -22.57
N THR A 510 22.89 8.41 -23.70
CA THR A 510 21.42 8.53 -23.73
C THR A 510 20.73 7.41 -22.95
N VAL A 511 21.19 6.16 -23.08
CA VAL A 511 20.61 5.04 -22.32
C VAL A 511 20.86 5.21 -20.82
N LEU A 512 22.08 5.60 -20.42
CA LEU A 512 22.41 5.83 -19.01
C LEU A 512 21.61 7.01 -18.42
N GLU A 513 21.47 8.12 -19.16
CA GLU A 513 20.65 9.28 -18.78
C GLU A 513 19.18 8.88 -18.59
N GLN A 514 18.62 8.12 -19.54
CA GLN A 514 17.24 7.66 -19.47
C GLN A 514 17.01 6.71 -18.29
N GLU A 515 17.92 5.77 -18.06
CA GLU A 515 17.80 4.83 -16.94
C GLU A 515 18.04 5.51 -15.59
N SER A 516 18.93 6.51 -15.52
CA SER A 516 19.08 7.36 -14.33
C SER A 516 17.76 8.05 -13.99
N PHE A 517 17.12 8.70 -14.97
CA PHE A 517 15.80 9.29 -14.80
C PHE A 517 14.75 8.25 -14.38
N ASN A 518 14.70 7.09 -15.04
CA ASN A 518 13.75 6.03 -14.73
C ASN A 518 13.92 5.52 -13.29
N HIS A 519 15.14 5.42 -12.78
CA HIS A 519 15.40 4.89 -11.44
C HIS A 519 15.14 5.89 -10.30
N LYS A 520 15.20 7.21 -10.56
CA LYS A 520 15.18 8.23 -9.50
C LYS A 520 14.08 9.28 -9.61
N GLU A 521 13.78 9.74 -10.82
CA GLU A 521 12.97 10.95 -11.03
C GLU A 521 11.56 10.65 -11.56
N LEU A 522 11.35 9.50 -12.20
CA LEU A 522 10.04 9.14 -12.78
C LEU A 522 8.93 9.12 -11.70
N GLN A 523 7.79 9.74 -11.99
CA GLN A 523 6.55 9.59 -11.22
C GLN A 523 5.60 8.62 -11.99
N PRO A 524 5.58 7.32 -11.66
CA PRO A 524 4.84 6.34 -12.47
C PRO A 524 3.32 6.40 -12.26
N ILE A 525 2.86 6.88 -11.09
CA ILE A 525 1.45 6.94 -10.68
C ILE A 525 1.13 8.39 -10.31
N ASP A 526 -0.03 8.88 -10.73
CA ASP A 526 -0.52 10.21 -10.36
C ASP A 526 -0.73 10.36 -8.86
N GLY A 527 -0.48 11.56 -8.34
CA GLY A 527 -0.62 11.88 -6.93
C GLY A 527 0.44 11.26 -6.01
N ARG A 528 1.40 10.47 -6.51
CA ARG A 528 2.48 9.83 -5.72
C ARG A 528 3.83 10.49 -5.88
N LEU A 529 4.79 10.15 -5.02
CA LEU A 529 6.15 10.69 -5.12
C LEU A 529 6.82 10.37 -6.46
N ALA A 530 7.58 11.33 -6.97
CA ALA A 530 8.48 11.17 -8.09
C ALA A 530 9.80 10.58 -7.59
N ASN A 531 9.81 9.26 -7.36
CA ASN A 531 10.94 8.55 -6.76
C ASN A 531 11.50 7.43 -7.64
N GLY A 532 11.09 7.39 -8.91
CA GLY A 532 11.52 6.42 -9.90
C GLY A 532 10.50 5.32 -10.17
N GLN A 533 10.87 4.41 -11.07
CA GLN A 533 10.10 3.25 -11.48
C GLN A 533 9.79 2.30 -10.29
N CYS A 534 8.84 1.39 -10.51
CA CYS A 534 8.49 0.38 -9.53
C CYS A 534 9.67 -0.57 -9.26
N VAL A 535 9.89 -0.94 -7.99
CA VAL A 535 11.00 -1.83 -7.61
C VAL A 535 10.67 -3.32 -7.71
N MET A 536 9.40 -3.65 -7.95
CA MET A 536 8.91 -5.02 -7.98
C MET A 536 7.69 -5.19 -8.88
N ALA A 537 7.40 -6.45 -9.20
CA ALA A 537 6.13 -6.88 -9.78
C ALA A 537 5.62 -8.12 -9.04
N MET A 538 4.30 -8.33 -9.10
CA MET A 538 3.65 -9.50 -8.52
C MET A 538 2.83 -10.28 -9.55
N ALA A 539 3.04 -11.60 -9.56
CA ALA A 539 2.23 -12.53 -10.33
C ALA A 539 1.44 -13.42 -9.37
N ALA A 540 0.14 -13.57 -9.61
CA ALA A 540 -0.77 -14.12 -8.63
C ALA A 540 -1.54 -15.34 -9.14
N HIS A 541 -1.52 -16.42 -8.37
CA HIS A 541 -2.52 -17.49 -8.47
C HIS A 541 -3.87 -16.96 -7.99
N THR A 542 -4.95 -17.28 -8.72
CA THR A 542 -6.31 -16.88 -8.34
C THR A 542 -6.67 -17.39 -6.93
N GLY A 543 -7.24 -16.51 -6.09
CA GLY A 543 -7.57 -16.80 -4.70
C GLY A 543 -8.15 -15.57 -4.01
N CYS A 544 -8.19 -15.55 -2.67
CA CYS A 544 -8.60 -14.35 -1.93
C CYS A 544 -7.74 -13.14 -2.33
N ASN A 545 -6.41 -13.33 -2.42
CA ASN A 545 -5.44 -12.34 -2.87
C ASN A 545 -5.80 -11.65 -4.18
N THR A 546 -6.35 -12.36 -5.15
CA THR A 546 -6.74 -11.77 -6.42
C THR A 546 -8.14 -11.19 -6.38
N VAL A 547 -9.03 -11.69 -5.52
CA VAL A 547 -10.36 -11.08 -5.37
C VAL A 547 -10.25 -9.69 -4.76
N TYR A 548 -9.52 -9.52 -3.66
CA TYR A 548 -9.29 -8.18 -3.14
C TYR A 548 -8.24 -7.39 -3.94
N GLY A 549 -7.29 -8.04 -4.61
CA GLY A 549 -6.25 -7.37 -5.41
C GLY A 549 -6.66 -6.97 -6.83
N SER A 550 -7.76 -7.52 -7.37
CA SER A 550 -8.11 -7.38 -8.80
C SER A 550 -9.61 -7.24 -9.07
N THR A 551 -10.40 -6.82 -8.08
CA THR A 551 -11.81 -6.44 -8.29
C THR A 551 -11.91 -4.92 -8.47
N PRO A 552 -12.29 -4.41 -9.66
CA PRO A 552 -12.54 -2.99 -9.85
C PRO A 552 -13.62 -2.46 -8.91
N PRO A 553 -13.53 -1.18 -8.47
CA PRO A 553 -12.52 -0.21 -8.89
C PRO A 553 -11.30 -0.11 -7.95
N ASN A 554 -11.18 -0.95 -6.92
CA ASN A 554 -10.25 -0.71 -5.80
C ASN A 554 -9.06 -1.67 -5.83
N ASN A 555 -7.94 -1.21 -6.40
CA ASN A 555 -6.69 -1.95 -6.46
C ASN A 555 -5.71 -1.49 -5.37
N PRO A 556 -5.22 -2.38 -4.47
CA PRO A 556 -4.26 -2.03 -3.43
C PRO A 556 -2.80 -1.94 -3.90
N HIS A 557 -2.49 -2.37 -5.13
CA HIS A 557 -1.12 -2.51 -5.63
C HIS A 557 -0.66 -1.28 -6.42
N PRO A 558 0.30 -0.48 -5.93
CA PRO A 558 0.92 0.63 -6.66
C PRO A 558 2.11 0.19 -7.54
N TYR A 559 2.12 -1.08 -7.95
CA TYR A 559 3.16 -1.69 -8.77
C TYR A 559 2.50 -2.71 -9.70
N PRO A 560 3.19 -3.18 -10.76
CA PRO A 560 2.63 -4.18 -11.67
C PRO A 560 2.15 -5.42 -10.94
N TRP A 561 0.84 -5.69 -11.01
CA TRP A 561 0.18 -6.85 -10.44
C TRP A 561 -0.61 -7.55 -11.54
N MET A 562 -0.39 -8.86 -11.70
CA MET A 562 -1.10 -9.66 -12.70
C MET A 562 -1.69 -10.90 -12.07
N ASN A 563 -3.01 -11.06 -12.24
CA ASN A 563 -3.67 -12.35 -12.11
C ASN A 563 -3.89 -12.93 -13.51
N SER A 564 -3.37 -14.14 -13.76
CA SER A 564 -3.68 -14.90 -14.97
C SER A 564 -4.77 -15.93 -14.68
N LEU A 565 -4.40 -17.12 -14.19
CA LEU A 565 -5.35 -18.16 -13.79
C LEU A 565 -5.01 -18.73 -12.40
N PHE A 566 -5.84 -19.68 -11.96
CA PHE A 566 -5.67 -20.31 -10.65
C PHE A 566 -4.38 -21.14 -10.56
N GLN A 567 -4.01 -21.80 -11.65
CA GLN A 567 -2.92 -22.79 -11.69
C GLN A 567 -1.54 -22.21 -12.07
N ASP A 568 -1.44 -21.03 -12.67
CA ASP A 568 -0.24 -20.61 -13.41
C ASP A 568 0.43 -19.30 -12.96
N GLY A 569 0.04 -18.75 -11.79
CA GLY A 569 0.68 -17.56 -11.23
C GLY A 569 2.20 -17.66 -11.15
N ALA A 570 2.73 -18.83 -10.79
CA ALA A 570 4.17 -19.09 -10.78
C ALA A 570 4.83 -19.00 -12.17
N THR A 571 4.16 -19.52 -13.20
CA THR A 571 4.66 -19.45 -14.59
C THR A 571 4.72 -18.01 -15.07
N ILE A 572 3.70 -17.20 -14.76
CA ILE A 572 3.68 -15.77 -15.08
C ILE A 572 4.80 -15.02 -14.34
N GLY A 573 5.02 -15.33 -13.06
CA GLY A 573 6.12 -14.74 -12.30
C GLY A 573 7.49 -15.10 -12.87
N TRP A 574 7.66 -16.32 -13.36
CA TRP A 574 8.87 -16.70 -14.08
C TRP A 574 9.07 -15.88 -15.37
N LEU A 575 8.01 -15.66 -16.16
CA LEU A 575 8.08 -14.81 -17.36
C LEU A 575 8.45 -13.36 -17.04
N PHE A 576 7.93 -12.78 -15.96
CA PHE A 576 8.38 -11.47 -15.47
C PHE A 576 9.86 -11.51 -15.10
N GLY A 577 10.30 -12.55 -14.40
CA GLY A 577 11.69 -12.72 -13.99
C GLY A 577 12.65 -12.71 -15.18
N GLU A 578 12.36 -13.51 -16.21
CA GLU A 578 13.11 -13.57 -17.48
C GLU A 578 13.11 -12.23 -18.20
N SER A 579 11.94 -11.59 -18.31
CA SER A 579 11.81 -10.30 -19.00
C SER A 579 12.64 -9.21 -18.32
N PHE A 580 12.64 -9.17 -16.98
CA PHE A 580 13.45 -8.22 -16.22
C PHE A 580 14.94 -8.50 -16.33
N MET A 581 15.36 -9.76 -16.37
CA MET A 581 16.78 -10.11 -16.60
C MET A 581 17.27 -9.62 -17.95
N VAL A 582 16.47 -9.80 -18.99
CA VAL A 582 16.80 -9.31 -20.34
C VAL A 582 16.86 -7.79 -20.38
N ASP A 583 15.84 -7.11 -19.83
CA ASP A 583 15.79 -5.65 -19.84
C ASP A 583 16.93 -5.02 -19.02
N HIS A 584 17.17 -5.55 -17.81
CA HIS A 584 18.26 -5.12 -16.95
C HIS A 584 19.64 -5.35 -17.57
N GLY A 585 19.85 -6.50 -18.22
CA GLY A 585 21.08 -6.77 -18.97
C GLY A 585 21.32 -5.72 -20.06
N ARG A 586 20.28 -5.42 -20.86
CA ARG A 586 20.38 -4.53 -22.04
C ARG A 586 20.43 -3.05 -21.71
N ARG A 587 19.74 -2.61 -20.65
CA ARG A 587 19.58 -1.18 -20.32
C ARG A 587 20.42 -0.72 -19.15
N SER A 588 20.78 -1.63 -18.25
CA SER A 588 21.60 -1.29 -17.10
C SER A 588 23.01 -1.85 -17.20
N VAL A 589 23.15 -3.18 -17.24
CA VAL A 589 24.45 -3.84 -17.02
C VAL A 589 25.41 -3.64 -18.19
N VAL A 590 24.97 -3.95 -19.42
CA VAL A 590 25.83 -3.85 -20.60
C VAL A 590 26.21 -2.39 -20.90
N PRO A 591 25.28 -1.40 -20.89
CA PRO A 591 25.65 0.01 -21.03
C PRO A 591 26.66 0.48 -19.99
N GLU A 592 26.45 0.14 -18.72
CA GLU A 592 27.36 0.54 -17.63
C GLU A 592 28.75 -0.07 -17.81
N ARG A 593 28.85 -1.36 -18.12
CA ARG A 593 30.15 -2.02 -18.37
C ARG A 593 30.89 -1.46 -19.59
N LEU A 594 30.16 -1.10 -20.65
CA LEU A 594 30.75 -0.45 -21.83
C LEU A 594 31.24 0.97 -21.51
N ALA A 595 30.48 1.72 -20.71
CA ALA A 595 30.89 3.02 -20.21
C ALA A 595 32.16 2.90 -19.35
N ASP A 596 32.19 1.95 -18.42
CA ASP A 596 33.35 1.69 -17.56
C ASP A 596 34.61 1.36 -18.36
N LYS A 597 34.48 0.57 -19.42
CA LYS A 597 35.61 0.28 -20.32
C LYS A 597 36.13 1.53 -21.02
N LEU A 598 35.25 2.36 -21.58
CA LEU A 598 35.66 3.58 -22.27
C LEU A 598 36.25 4.62 -21.30
N ILE A 599 35.65 4.79 -20.13
CA ILE A 599 36.13 5.70 -19.08
C ILE A 599 37.48 5.22 -18.53
N ALA A 600 37.63 3.92 -18.25
CA ALA A 600 38.92 3.36 -17.82
C ALA A 600 40.00 3.55 -18.90
N TRP A 601 39.66 3.38 -20.18
CA TRP A 601 40.57 3.66 -21.29
C TRP A 601 41.00 5.14 -21.33
N LEU A 602 40.06 6.06 -21.13
CA LEU A 602 40.33 7.51 -21.07
C LEU A 602 41.26 7.89 -19.92
N GLN A 603 41.07 7.28 -18.75
CA GLN A 603 41.80 7.63 -17.53
C GLN A 603 43.18 6.95 -17.46
N GLU A 604 43.27 5.67 -17.81
CA GLU A 604 44.51 4.88 -17.75
C GLU A 604 44.63 3.92 -18.97
N PRO A 605 45.09 4.41 -20.14
CA PRO A 605 45.18 3.62 -21.38
C PRO A 605 46.02 2.33 -21.27
N THR A 606 46.91 2.24 -20.29
CA THR A 606 47.77 1.08 -20.05
C THR A 606 47.16 0.04 -19.11
N GLN A 607 45.96 0.30 -18.55
CA GLN A 607 45.31 -0.58 -17.59
C GLN A 607 44.78 -1.85 -18.26
N THR A 608 45.15 -3.02 -17.70
CA THR A 608 44.62 -4.31 -18.14
C THR A 608 43.11 -4.37 -17.91
N GLY A 609 42.32 -4.57 -18.97
CA GLY A 609 40.85 -4.74 -18.89
C GLY A 609 40.02 -3.56 -19.43
N ALA A 610 40.66 -2.41 -19.71
CA ALA A 610 40.01 -1.22 -20.27
C ALA A 610 39.51 -1.42 -21.72
N LEU A 611 40.08 -2.38 -22.46
CA LEU A 611 39.70 -2.66 -23.85
C LEU A 611 38.56 -3.69 -23.94
N VAL A 612 37.66 -3.51 -24.91
CA VAL A 612 36.67 -4.54 -25.28
C VAL A 612 37.37 -5.66 -26.03
N ARG A 613 37.07 -6.91 -25.65
CA ARG A 613 37.61 -8.14 -26.28
C ARG A 613 36.48 -8.91 -26.95
N GLU A 614 36.83 -9.85 -27.83
CA GLU A 614 35.87 -10.75 -28.49
C GLU A 614 34.98 -11.50 -27.49
N GLN A 615 35.54 -11.91 -26.35
CA GLN A 615 34.77 -12.51 -25.27
C GLN A 615 33.74 -11.54 -24.68
N ASP A 616 34.11 -10.27 -24.49
CA ASP A 616 33.19 -9.26 -23.94
C ASP A 616 32.03 -9.02 -24.94
N TYR A 617 32.32 -8.96 -26.25
CA TYR A 617 31.28 -8.89 -27.29
C TYR A 617 30.35 -10.10 -27.22
N TYR A 618 30.90 -11.32 -27.19
CA TYR A 618 30.10 -12.54 -27.09
C TYR A 618 29.21 -12.56 -25.84
N ASP A 619 29.78 -12.23 -24.68
CA ASP A 619 29.09 -12.23 -23.39
C ASP A 619 27.98 -11.18 -23.36
N TYR A 620 28.21 -9.98 -23.91
CA TYR A 620 27.22 -8.90 -23.92
C TYR A 620 26.08 -9.14 -24.91
N THR A 621 26.32 -9.82 -26.04
CA THR A 621 25.26 -10.17 -26.99
C THR A 621 24.49 -11.44 -26.63
N HIS A 622 25.01 -12.26 -25.73
CA HIS A 622 24.37 -13.48 -25.20
C HIS A 622 24.13 -13.38 -23.69
N PHE A 623 23.89 -12.15 -23.22
CA PHE A 623 23.87 -11.86 -21.79
C PHE A 623 22.76 -12.62 -21.05
N SER A 624 23.11 -13.20 -19.91
CA SER A 624 22.18 -13.89 -19.01
C SER A 624 22.58 -13.66 -17.56
N ASP A 625 21.73 -14.08 -16.62
CA ASP A 625 21.97 -14.01 -15.18
C ASP A 625 23.26 -14.70 -14.74
N ASN A 626 23.72 -15.72 -15.47
CA ASN A 626 25.00 -16.40 -15.20
C ASN A 626 26.24 -15.50 -15.37
N LEU A 627 26.10 -14.37 -16.09
CA LEU A 627 27.16 -13.40 -16.33
C LEU A 627 27.04 -12.15 -15.45
N MET A 628 25.96 -12.08 -14.66
CA MET A 628 25.74 -11.00 -13.71
C MET A 628 26.64 -11.16 -12.48
N THR A 629 27.13 -10.04 -11.95
CA THR A 629 27.75 -10.00 -10.62
C THR A 629 26.69 -10.04 -9.53
N ASP A 630 27.11 -10.32 -8.29
CA ASP A 630 26.19 -10.29 -7.14
C ASP A 630 25.50 -8.93 -6.97
N ASP A 631 26.19 -7.83 -7.29
CA ASP A 631 25.62 -6.48 -7.17
C ASP A 631 24.62 -6.19 -8.30
N GLU A 632 24.91 -6.62 -9.53
CA GLU A 632 23.94 -6.54 -10.64
C GLU A 632 22.68 -7.38 -10.34
N VAL A 633 22.84 -8.55 -9.71
CA VAL A 633 21.70 -9.36 -9.24
C VAL A 633 20.90 -8.66 -8.13
N LYS A 634 21.56 -7.95 -7.22
CA LYS A 634 20.88 -7.15 -6.19
C LYS A 634 20.07 -6.02 -6.80
N GLU A 635 20.59 -5.34 -7.81
CA GLU A 635 19.92 -4.25 -8.53
C GLU A 635 18.80 -4.72 -9.48
N LEU A 636 18.67 -6.01 -9.74
CA LEU A 636 17.63 -6.56 -10.61
C LEU A 636 16.22 -6.40 -9.98
N PRO A 637 15.18 -5.94 -10.70
CA PRO A 637 13.83 -5.82 -10.15
C PRO A 637 13.31 -7.15 -9.61
N LYS A 638 12.61 -7.12 -8.47
CA LYS A 638 12.15 -8.35 -7.79
C LYS A 638 10.76 -8.76 -8.26
N VAL A 639 10.58 -10.06 -8.53
CA VAL A 639 9.28 -10.64 -8.85
C VAL A 639 8.80 -11.47 -7.67
N TRP A 640 7.57 -11.21 -7.24
CA TRP A 640 6.89 -11.97 -6.19
C TRP A 640 5.75 -12.79 -6.79
N ILE A 641 5.84 -14.11 -6.64
CA ILE A 641 4.75 -15.05 -6.91
C ILE A 641 3.92 -15.16 -5.65
N VAL A 642 2.63 -14.89 -5.75
CA VAL A 642 1.69 -14.89 -4.62
C VAL A 642 0.55 -15.85 -4.89
N GLY A 643 0.10 -16.58 -3.87
CA GLY A 643 -1.09 -17.42 -3.98
C GLY A 643 -1.47 -18.08 -2.67
N GLY A 644 -2.73 -18.45 -2.54
CA GLY A 644 -3.21 -19.26 -1.41
C GLY A 644 -2.72 -20.71 -1.48
N ASP A 645 -2.95 -21.46 -0.40
CA ASP A 645 -2.60 -22.88 -0.31
C ASP A 645 -3.23 -23.74 -1.42
N GLY A 646 -4.45 -23.45 -1.87
CA GLY A 646 -5.04 -24.17 -3.00
C GLY A 646 -4.37 -23.90 -4.35
N GLY A 647 -3.99 -22.65 -4.60
CA GLY A 647 -3.38 -22.26 -5.86
C GLY A 647 -1.96 -22.79 -6.00
N MET A 648 -1.17 -22.70 -4.93
CA MET A 648 0.26 -23.06 -4.95
C MET A 648 0.56 -24.45 -4.41
N GLY A 649 -0.25 -24.95 -3.47
CA GLY A 649 -0.08 -26.25 -2.83
C GLY A 649 -0.79 -27.39 -3.56
N ASP A 650 -1.88 -27.10 -4.29
CA ASP A 650 -2.69 -28.13 -4.98
C ASP A 650 -2.59 -27.98 -6.50
N ILE A 651 -3.51 -27.21 -7.13
CA ILE A 651 -3.70 -27.19 -8.59
C ILE A 651 -2.50 -26.63 -9.36
N GLY A 652 -1.78 -25.67 -8.79
CA GLY A 652 -0.61 -25.03 -9.41
C GLY A 652 0.72 -25.58 -8.91
N TYR A 653 0.72 -26.61 -8.05
CA TYR A 653 1.94 -27.12 -7.42
C TYR A 653 2.99 -27.58 -8.43
N GLN A 654 2.59 -28.19 -9.56
CA GLN A 654 3.55 -28.56 -10.61
C GLN A 654 4.30 -27.35 -11.18
N ASN A 655 3.63 -26.20 -11.30
CA ASN A 655 4.22 -24.98 -11.84
C ASN A 655 5.16 -24.35 -10.80
N VAL A 656 4.73 -24.27 -9.54
CA VAL A 656 5.59 -23.81 -8.43
C VAL A 656 6.86 -24.67 -8.36
N SER A 657 6.71 -26.00 -8.37
CA SER A 657 7.82 -26.96 -8.37
C SER A 657 8.80 -26.72 -9.52
N LYS A 658 8.31 -26.51 -10.75
CA LYS A 658 9.15 -26.23 -11.93
C LYS A 658 9.90 -24.90 -11.80
N VAL A 659 9.24 -23.84 -11.32
CA VAL A 659 9.82 -22.50 -11.18
C VAL A 659 10.88 -22.46 -10.08
N VAL A 660 10.62 -23.08 -8.93
CA VAL A 660 11.62 -23.22 -7.85
C VAL A 660 12.88 -23.91 -8.38
N LEU A 661 12.74 -24.95 -9.20
CA LEU A 661 13.88 -25.63 -9.83
C LEU A 661 14.65 -24.73 -10.82
N GLN A 662 14.04 -23.72 -11.42
CA GLN A 662 14.77 -22.77 -12.29
C GLN A 662 15.69 -21.85 -11.51
N ASN A 663 15.44 -21.67 -10.20
CA ASN A 663 16.31 -20.94 -9.26
C ASN A 663 16.74 -19.55 -9.76
N ARG A 664 15.80 -18.81 -10.39
CA ARG A 664 16.08 -17.46 -10.90
C ARG A 664 16.30 -16.48 -9.74
N PRO A 665 17.34 -15.64 -9.79
CA PRO A 665 17.80 -14.88 -8.63
C PRO A 665 16.85 -13.74 -8.21
N ASN A 666 15.97 -13.30 -9.12
CA ASN A 666 14.96 -12.26 -8.84
C ASN A 666 13.55 -12.78 -8.58
N VAL A 667 13.31 -14.10 -8.62
CA VAL A 667 11.98 -14.67 -8.42
C VAL A 667 11.83 -15.17 -6.99
N LYS A 668 10.84 -14.67 -6.28
CA LYS A 668 10.49 -15.04 -4.89
C LYS A 668 9.05 -15.55 -4.87
N ALA A 669 8.75 -16.56 -4.06
CA ALA A 669 7.40 -17.11 -3.96
C ALA A 669 6.90 -17.10 -2.51
N VAL A 670 5.65 -16.66 -2.31
CA VAL A 670 4.97 -16.68 -1.02
C VAL A 670 3.63 -17.40 -1.15
N MET A 671 3.48 -18.49 -0.39
CA MET A 671 2.22 -19.18 -0.24
C MET A 671 1.50 -18.67 1.02
N LEU A 672 0.34 -18.06 0.82
CA LEU A 672 -0.55 -17.56 1.86
C LEU A 672 -1.41 -18.73 2.37
N ASP A 673 -0.87 -19.50 3.32
CA ASP A 673 -1.50 -20.74 3.77
C ASP A 673 -2.65 -20.48 4.76
N THR A 674 -3.88 -20.44 4.23
CA THR A 674 -5.10 -20.34 5.04
C THR A 674 -5.64 -21.71 5.46
N GLN A 675 -5.00 -22.79 4.99
CA GLN A 675 -5.34 -24.19 5.21
C GLN A 675 -6.73 -24.59 4.69
N VAL A 676 -7.34 -23.77 3.82
CA VAL A 676 -8.62 -24.00 3.15
C VAL A 676 -8.67 -23.16 1.86
N TYR A 677 -9.59 -23.48 0.95
CA TYR A 677 -9.90 -22.58 -0.17
C TYR A 677 -10.82 -21.47 0.32
N SER A 678 -10.24 -20.44 0.93
CA SER A 678 -10.96 -19.35 1.59
C SER A 678 -11.97 -18.66 0.65
N ASN A 679 -11.58 -18.36 -0.58
CA ASN A 679 -12.39 -17.59 -1.53
C ASN A 679 -13.69 -18.31 -1.93
N THR A 680 -13.64 -19.62 -2.12
CA THR A 680 -14.76 -20.42 -2.64
C THR A 680 -15.69 -20.94 -1.54
N GLY A 681 -15.49 -20.52 -0.30
CA GLY A 681 -16.36 -20.87 0.84
C GLY A 681 -15.74 -21.84 1.85
N GLY A 682 -14.43 -22.08 1.80
CA GLY A 682 -13.72 -22.87 2.80
C GLY A 682 -13.65 -24.37 2.51
N GLN A 683 -13.59 -24.76 1.23
CA GLN A 683 -13.32 -26.14 0.84
C GLN A 683 -11.96 -26.61 1.37
N ASN A 684 -11.84 -27.91 1.60
CA ASN A 684 -10.59 -28.52 2.04
C ASN A 684 -9.52 -28.46 0.93
N SER A 685 -8.30 -28.14 1.34
CA SER A 685 -7.07 -28.20 0.53
C SER A 685 -6.16 -29.33 1.01
N ASP A 686 -5.07 -29.60 0.29
CA ASP A 686 -4.05 -30.51 0.82
C ASP A 686 -3.35 -29.89 2.06
N SER A 687 -3.41 -28.57 2.23
CA SER A 687 -2.89 -27.87 3.41
C SER A 687 -3.82 -27.90 4.64
N THR A 688 -5.07 -28.36 4.50
CA THR A 688 -5.98 -28.54 5.64
C THR A 688 -5.44 -29.57 6.65
N PRO A 689 -5.36 -29.28 7.96
CA PRO A 689 -4.94 -30.27 8.97
C PRO A 689 -6.02 -31.34 9.21
N MET A 690 -5.63 -32.54 9.67
CA MET A 690 -6.59 -33.54 10.18
C MET A 690 -7.14 -33.11 11.55
N LEU A 691 -8.43 -33.24 11.89
CA LEU A 691 -9.62 -33.64 11.13
C LEU A 691 -10.39 -32.40 10.61
N GLY A 692 -9.64 -31.36 10.25
CA GLY A 692 -10.15 -30.02 9.96
C GLY A 692 -10.81 -29.87 8.60
N GLY A 693 -11.17 -28.62 8.31
CA GLY A 693 -11.89 -28.24 7.10
C GLY A 693 -13.37 -27.96 7.33
N SER A 694 -14.03 -27.34 6.36
CA SER A 694 -15.48 -27.09 6.42
C SER A 694 -16.21 -27.81 5.30
N ASP A 695 -16.12 -27.33 4.07
CA ASP A 695 -16.84 -27.92 2.94
C ASP A 695 -16.12 -29.17 2.41
N MET A 696 -16.87 -30.07 1.77
CA MET A 696 -16.45 -31.41 1.28
C MET A 696 -16.18 -32.48 2.34
N ASN A 697 -15.54 -32.18 3.47
CA ASN A 697 -15.30 -33.16 4.55
C ASN A 697 -15.39 -32.52 5.95
N SER A 698 -16.57 -32.00 6.32
CA SER A 698 -16.79 -31.49 7.68
C SER A 698 -16.71 -32.63 8.70
N PHE A 699 -16.24 -32.34 9.91
CA PHE A 699 -16.38 -33.25 11.05
C PHE A 699 -17.81 -33.24 11.59
N GLY A 700 -18.40 -34.40 11.85
CA GLY A 700 -19.76 -34.49 12.37
C GLY A 700 -20.19 -35.91 12.73
N ALA A 701 -21.44 -36.09 13.14
CA ALA A 701 -21.94 -37.39 13.61
C ALA A 701 -21.84 -38.52 12.56
N ALA A 702 -21.85 -38.17 11.26
CA ALA A 702 -21.78 -39.11 10.15
C ALA A 702 -20.44 -39.11 9.39
N THR A 703 -19.49 -38.25 9.76
CA THR A 703 -18.23 -38.03 9.02
C THR A 703 -17.10 -37.71 9.98
N GLN A 704 -15.95 -38.35 9.80
CA GLN A 704 -14.75 -38.11 10.61
C GLN A 704 -13.94 -36.89 10.14
N GLY A 705 -14.42 -36.14 9.14
CA GLY A 705 -13.68 -35.02 8.55
C GLY A 705 -12.53 -35.49 7.64
N LYS A 706 -11.53 -34.62 7.40
CA LYS A 706 -10.34 -34.97 6.60
C LYS A 706 -9.50 -36.03 7.32
N ALA A 707 -9.29 -37.18 6.67
CA ALA A 707 -8.56 -38.33 7.23
C ALA A 707 -7.09 -38.44 6.75
N VAL A 708 -6.61 -37.49 5.95
CA VAL A 708 -5.24 -37.46 5.43
C VAL A 708 -4.48 -36.25 5.97
N GLU A 709 -3.18 -36.44 6.23
CA GLU A 709 -2.32 -35.42 6.83
C GLU A 709 -2.19 -34.16 5.94
N LYS A 710 -1.75 -33.07 6.57
CA LYS A 710 -1.42 -31.83 5.86
C LYS A 710 -0.22 -32.08 4.94
N LYS A 711 -0.32 -31.71 3.67
CA LYS A 711 0.82 -31.70 2.76
C LYS A 711 1.83 -30.64 3.21
N THR A 712 3.04 -31.06 3.53
CA THR A 712 4.15 -30.19 3.90
C THR A 712 4.84 -29.63 2.66
N VAL A 713 4.22 -28.65 2.00
CA VAL A 713 4.74 -28.04 0.74
C VAL A 713 6.19 -27.54 0.86
N ALA A 714 6.61 -27.04 2.02
CA ALA A 714 7.99 -26.60 2.22
C ALA A 714 8.99 -27.78 2.17
N GLU A 715 8.64 -28.93 2.74
CA GLU A 715 9.52 -30.10 2.81
C GLU A 715 9.74 -30.74 1.44
N THR A 716 8.76 -30.63 0.54
CA THR A 716 8.88 -31.20 -0.81
C THR A 716 9.94 -30.51 -1.66
N PHE A 717 10.39 -29.31 -1.29
CA PHE A 717 11.47 -28.58 -1.96
C PHE A 717 12.86 -28.88 -1.37
N LEU A 718 12.94 -29.62 -0.26
CA LEU A 718 14.22 -29.98 0.37
C LEU A 718 14.93 -31.13 -0.37
N ALA A 719 14.22 -31.86 -1.24
CA ALA A 719 14.75 -33.00 -1.97
C ALA A 719 14.46 -32.90 -3.48
N GLY A 720 15.49 -32.67 -4.30
CA GLY A 720 15.38 -32.70 -5.76
C GLY A 720 15.20 -31.36 -6.47
N HIS A 721 15.08 -30.25 -5.74
CA HIS A 721 14.90 -28.89 -6.29
C HIS A 721 16.16 -28.03 -6.26
N GLY A 722 17.33 -28.64 -6.11
CA GLY A 722 18.60 -27.93 -5.97
C GLY A 722 18.80 -27.41 -4.55
N SER A 723 19.00 -26.09 -4.40
CA SER A 723 19.23 -25.45 -3.10
C SER A 723 18.39 -24.18 -2.92
N PRO A 724 17.05 -24.28 -3.01
CA PRO A 724 16.19 -23.11 -2.83
C PRO A 724 16.21 -22.66 -1.36
N PHE A 725 16.09 -21.35 -1.13
CA PHE A 725 15.78 -20.83 0.20
C PHE A 725 14.31 -21.10 0.53
N VAL A 726 14.05 -21.84 1.61
CA VAL A 726 12.71 -22.17 2.07
C VAL A 726 12.55 -21.75 3.53
N SER A 727 11.45 -21.07 3.83
CA SER A 727 11.10 -20.63 5.19
C SER A 727 9.59 -20.72 5.41
N GLN A 728 9.21 -21.01 6.65
CA GLN A 728 7.84 -20.92 7.13
C GLN A 728 7.78 -19.87 8.24
N ILE A 729 6.83 -18.94 8.14
CA ILE A 729 6.73 -17.76 9.00
C ILE A 729 5.30 -17.61 9.54
N SER A 730 5.17 -16.88 10.65
CA SER A 730 3.91 -16.41 11.22
C SER A 730 4.12 -14.98 11.72
N ILE A 731 3.22 -14.08 11.37
CA ILE A 731 3.20 -12.68 11.82
C ILE A 731 2.35 -12.56 13.09
#